data_AF-A0A9W4SMY9-F1
#
_entry.id   AF-A0A9W4SMY9-F1
#
_cell.length_a   1.000
_cell.length_b   1.000
_cell.length_c   1.000
_cell.angle_alpha   90.00
_cell.angle_beta   90.00
_cell.angle_gamma   90.00
#
_symmetry.space_group_name_H-M   'P 1'
#
loop_
_entity.id
_entity.type
_entity.pdbx_description
1 polymer ?
#
loop_
_entity_poly.entity_id
_entity_poly.type
_entity_poly.pdbx_seq_one_letter_code
_entity_poly.pdbx_strand_id
1 'polypeptide(L)'
;NEHAPGIERLGDCYIQGIGTSVDKRRAFELYLKAANMNYNVAQYNVATCFEDGIGTTKNKEKANEWYKKSADNGFDKAIKRLEKPSEISLLEYGEKKIDGSSIQSSKRAVFVDVGDLDINLYQGGPIVYININDSDSPTNSLDFENHNGIYDNLKSSDLCINFPVVEITYRADPVKSFSKFTRDLGKLHDLYGHFIANKFLVGGQLFIKNFNLTTSTQKDILKFYLVWIYKSAKNNNEFPFDNSPFDLDFLPRIETSDGVTLDTLKKLVNWMRQLYQDNVIDIISYINLISVSQLKSGKLTEDFENNKHTGIANFREEVNFEKWVGNTEYVKLAKWIKDFHLFQGLAINKSYKIESSKKFAIKFMEVPEVNLRDESYFEIINPTSKLEEIFIFNKISSVKNSRTFPFIKLDDFNNMNFIHLVVKYEKYEILINRDYIEPSEEFNNAIEKAFNEMKPFNALQAVFDEYGHLFPLRIILGKSLKNMSTTNFFDTFKKINLELPITSLHSYLNKLNISYLTTQKGYIIEDNYDDWFQKSNNDLEIIEYDEIISLYDILESEQKKNIDCILSNNLKIIMTGINDLKNLDKDNVQHFKRINIDLSLEDENYEVFGSIITKNNLMSKDFLVKFRLFDVNGFSSIIKPLNNSKVDIRKCFILWIIIGNPLKLSVFSPNNRKIRVERIEKSISIKADNSFYRIKTLPLSKGNTILINAYYPSTNYEPVSIIKLVNWEDEAINVQLTYDESSLDSSKVLLSGDKNSLTNIDTSTNIDLHICILHSDYGSLKIDNHEKERDLNLFGYVLTRENLDEKFHEVDKFGNIKDIIEQPFINDDVQQFYQEGLRKNVIEFNSTS
;
A
#
# COMPACT_ATOMS: atom_id res chain seq x y z
N ASN A 1 -37.71 18.05 -67.53
CA ASN A 1 -36.43 18.75 -67.36
C ASN A 1 -36.14 18.88 -65.89
N GLU A 2 -35.18 18.12 -65.38
CA GLU A 2 -34.81 18.11 -63.97
C GLU A 2 -34.03 19.39 -63.63
N HIS A 3 -34.48 20.16 -62.63
CA HIS A 3 -33.89 21.44 -62.26
C HIS A 3 -33.09 21.27 -60.96
N ALA A 4 -31.76 21.36 -61.04
CA ALA A 4 -30.86 21.03 -59.92
C ALA A 4 -31.13 21.79 -58.60
N PRO A 5 -31.42 23.11 -58.59
CA PRO A 5 -31.87 23.82 -57.38
C PRO A 5 -33.18 23.30 -56.79
N GLY A 6 -34.12 22.84 -57.64
CA GLY A 6 -35.38 22.27 -57.17
C GLY A 6 -35.19 20.90 -56.51
N ILE A 7 -34.25 20.10 -57.01
CA ILE A 7 -33.88 18.79 -56.44
C ILE A 7 -33.14 18.97 -55.12
N GLU A 8 -32.22 19.93 -55.04
CA GLU A 8 -31.48 20.24 -53.81
C GLU A 8 -32.42 20.73 -52.70
N ARG A 9 -33.35 21.65 -53.00
CA ARG A 9 -34.37 22.09 -52.04
C ARG A 9 -35.32 20.98 -51.59
N LEU A 10 -35.61 20.01 -52.46
CA LEU A 10 -36.37 18.82 -52.05
C LEU A 10 -35.56 17.97 -51.06
N GLY A 11 -34.23 17.89 -51.25
CA GLY A 11 -33.31 17.30 -50.27
C GLY A 11 -33.40 18.01 -48.90
N ASP A 12 -33.43 19.34 -48.89
CA ASP A 12 -33.61 20.13 -47.65
C ASP A 12 -34.95 19.81 -46.96
N CYS A 13 -36.04 19.66 -47.72
CA CYS A 13 -37.33 19.25 -47.17
C CYS A 13 -37.25 17.89 -46.48
N TYR A 14 -36.51 16.91 -47.01
CA TYR A 14 -36.29 15.61 -46.36
C TYR A 14 -35.33 15.66 -45.17
N ILE A 15 -34.35 16.57 -45.15
CA ILE A 15 -33.51 16.79 -43.96
C ILE A 15 -34.30 17.44 -42.82
N GLN A 16 -35.13 18.44 -43.15
CA GLN A 16 -35.84 19.26 -42.15
C GLN A 16 -37.26 18.75 -41.82
N GLY A 17 -37.79 17.79 -42.59
CA GLY A 17 -39.16 17.27 -42.41
C GLY A 17 -40.25 18.24 -42.86
N ILE A 18 -39.97 19.11 -43.83
CA ILE A 18 -40.93 20.12 -44.32
C ILE A 18 -41.79 19.49 -45.41
N GLY A 19 -43.07 19.24 -45.11
CA GLY A 19 -44.02 18.62 -46.05
C GLY A 19 -43.77 17.13 -46.34
N THR A 20 -42.83 16.50 -45.62
CA THR A 20 -42.47 15.08 -45.69
C THR A 20 -41.92 14.62 -44.33
N SER A 21 -41.86 13.31 -44.09
CA SER A 21 -41.11 12.77 -42.95
C SER A 21 -39.61 12.93 -43.17
N VAL A 22 -38.85 13.12 -42.08
CA VAL A 22 -37.38 13.21 -42.14
C VAL A 22 -36.79 11.92 -42.70
N ASP A 23 -36.00 12.03 -43.77
CA ASP A 23 -35.30 10.91 -44.41
C ASP A 23 -33.95 11.37 -44.94
N LYS A 24 -32.92 11.24 -44.10
CA LYS A 24 -31.56 11.72 -44.39
C LYS A 24 -30.91 10.96 -45.54
N ARG A 25 -31.25 9.67 -45.74
CA ARG A 25 -30.70 8.86 -46.84
C ARG A 25 -31.26 9.33 -48.17
N ARG A 26 -32.57 9.57 -48.22
CA ARG A 26 -33.22 10.11 -49.42
C ARG A 26 -32.77 11.54 -49.73
N ALA A 27 -32.52 12.36 -48.71
CA ALA A 27 -31.92 13.67 -48.89
C ALA A 27 -30.51 13.60 -49.51
N PHE A 28 -29.65 12.70 -49.01
CA PHE A 28 -28.32 12.48 -49.58
C PHE A 28 -28.36 12.06 -51.05
N GLU A 29 -29.26 11.14 -51.44
CA GLU A 29 -29.45 10.72 -52.83
C GLU A 29 -29.89 11.89 -53.74
N LEU A 30 -30.76 12.77 -53.24
CA LEU A 30 -31.20 13.97 -53.96
C LEU A 30 -30.07 15.00 -54.10
N TYR A 31 -29.30 15.26 -53.04
CA TYR A 31 -28.12 16.12 -53.12
C TYR A 31 -27.09 15.56 -54.10
N LEU A 32 -26.84 14.24 -54.09
CA LEU A 32 -25.91 13.61 -55.02
C LEU A 32 -26.39 13.74 -56.48
N LYS A 33 -27.69 13.58 -56.71
CA LYS A 33 -28.29 13.77 -58.04
C LYS A 33 -28.15 15.21 -58.53
N ALA A 34 -28.41 16.20 -57.68
CA ALA A 34 -28.22 17.61 -58.01
C ALA A 34 -26.73 17.99 -58.17
N ALA A 35 -25.85 17.40 -57.37
CA ALA A 35 -24.40 17.62 -57.43
C ALA A 35 -23.78 17.09 -58.73
N ASN A 36 -24.30 15.98 -59.26
CA ASN A 36 -23.91 15.41 -60.56
C ASN A 36 -24.38 16.27 -61.76
N MET A 37 -25.27 17.24 -61.53
CA MET A 37 -25.61 18.28 -62.52
C MET A 37 -24.69 19.51 -62.42
N ASN A 38 -23.54 19.39 -61.76
CA ASN A 38 -22.59 20.46 -61.47
C ASN A 38 -23.17 21.64 -60.65
N TYR A 39 -24.21 21.38 -59.85
CA TYR A 39 -24.75 22.41 -58.97
C TYR A 39 -23.91 22.55 -57.70
N ASN A 40 -23.25 23.69 -57.56
CA ASN A 40 -22.22 23.94 -56.56
C ASN A 40 -22.72 23.85 -55.10
N VAL A 41 -23.94 24.30 -54.81
CA VAL A 41 -24.58 24.18 -53.48
C VAL A 41 -24.82 22.70 -53.13
N ALA A 42 -25.34 21.92 -54.08
CA ALA A 42 -25.56 20.49 -53.85
C ALA A 42 -24.24 19.72 -53.65
N GLN A 43 -23.18 20.08 -54.39
CA GLN A 43 -21.84 19.51 -54.17
C GLN A 43 -21.31 19.79 -52.74
N TYR A 44 -21.54 21.00 -52.22
CA TYR A 44 -21.21 21.34 -50.83
C TYR A 44 -22.03 20.53 -49.82
N ASN A 45 -23.32 20.32 -50.07
CA ASN A 45 -24.19 19.51 -49.21
C ASN A 45 -23.78 18.03 -49.23
N VAL A 46 -23.38 17.48 -50.37
CA VAL A 46 -22.82 16.12 -50.47
C VAL A 46 -21.52 16.01 -49.69
N ALA A 47 -20.64 17.00 -49.79
CA ALA A 47 -19.40 17.05 -49.01
C ALA A 47 -19.67 17.04 -47.50
N THR A 48 -20.62 17.86 -47.05
CA THR A 48 -21.07 17.92 -45.65
C THR A 48 -21.71 16.60 -45.21
N CYS A 49 -22.46 15.92 -46.09
CA CYS A 49 -23.02 14.61 -45.78
C CYS A 49 -21.95 13.54 -45.56
N PHE A 50 -20.85 13.55 -46.32
CA PHE A 50 -19.71 12.66 -46.09
C PHE A 50 -18.87 13.06 -44.88
N GLU A 51 -18.77 14.35 -44.55
CA GLU A 51 -18.07 14.81 -43.36
C GLU A 51 -18.80 14.40 -42.06
N ASP A 52 -20.11 14.64 -42.02
CA ASP A 52 -20.93 14.44 -40.82
C ASP A 52 -21.64 13.08 -40.78
N GLY A 53 -21.60 12.31 -41.86
CA GLY A 53 -22.26 10.99 -41.96
C GLY A 53 -23.78 11.11 -42.07
N ILE A 54 -24.27 12.14 -42.78
CA ILE A 54 -25.70 12.41 -42.94
C ILE A 54 -26.21 11.62 -44.16
N GLY A 55 -27.02 10.59 -43.92
CA GLY A 55 -27.58 9.76 -44.99
C GLY A 55 -26.59 8.82 -45.69
N THR A 56 -25.32 8.86 -45.29
CA THR A 56 -24.20 8.05 -45.81
C THR A 56 -23.18 7.78 -44.70
N THR A 57 -22.20 6.91 -44.93
CA THR A 57 -21.09 6.67 -43.99
C THR A 57 -20.08 7.82 -44.04
N LYS A 58 -19.56 8.24 -42.87
CA LYS A 58 -18.50 9.25 -42.78
C LYS A 58 -17.28 8.86 -43.62
N ASN A 59 -16.80 9.78 -44.46
CA ASN A 59 -15.62 9.58 -45.28
C ASN A 59 -14.97 10.94 -45.58
N LYS A 60 -13.89 11.26 -44.85
CA LYS A 60 -13.20 12.56 -44.94
C LYS A 60 -12.57 12.82 -46.31
N GLU A 61 -12.05 11.78 -46.97
CA GLU A 61 -11.44 11.92 -48.31
C GLU A 61 -12.49 12.30 -49.35
N LYS A 62 -13.62 11.58 -49.39
CA LYS A 62 -14.75 11.91 -50.28
C LYS A 62 -15.33 13.28 -49.96
N ALA A 63 -15.45 13.65 -48.69
CA ALA A 63 -15.90 14.99 -48.29
C ALA A 63 -15.00 16.08 -48.91
N ASN A 64 -13.67 15.92 -48.79
CA ASN A 64 -12.71 16.86 -49.37
C ASN A 64 -12.77 16.93 -50.91
N GLU A 65 -12.94 15.79 -51.59
CA GLU A 65 -13.12 15.76 -53.05
C GLU A 65 -14.37 16.56 -53.49
N TRP A 66 -15.49 16.40 -52.77
CA TRP A 66 -16.72 17.12 -53.08
C TRP A 66 -16.67 18.61 -52.68
N TYR A 67 -15.98 18.96 -51.59
CA TYR A 67 -15.71 20.37 -51.26
C TYR A 67 -14.87 21.05 -52.34
N LYS A 68 -13.83 20.39 -52.87
CA LYS A 68 -13.03 20.90 -54.00
C LYS A 68 -13.89 21.13 -55.24
N LYS A 69 -14.70 20.14 -55.64
CA LYS A 69 -15.63 20.29 -56.78
C LYS A 69 -16.59 21.48 -56.61
N SER A 70 -17.11 21.69 -55.40
CA SER A 70 -18.00 22.81 -55.09
C SER A 70 -17.27 24.17 -55.15
N ALA A 71 -16.03 24.23 -54.67
CA ALA A 71 -15.17 25.40 -54.74
C ALA A 71 -14.77 25.76 -56.18
N ASP A 72 -14.41 24.77 -56.99
CA ASP A 72 -14.09 24.95 -58.42
C ASP A 72 -15.28 25.47 -59.22
N ASN A 73 -16.50 25.15 -58.79
CA ASN A 73 -17.76 25.70 -59.33
C ASN A 73 -18.22 27.00 -58.63
N GLY A 74 -17.31 27.69 -57.94
CA GLY A 74 -17.49 29.06 -57.44
C GLY A 74 -18.35 29.21 -56.19
N PHE A 75 -18.46 28.19 -55.32
CA PHE A 75 -19.20 28.32 -54.07
C PHE A 75 -18.30 28.79 -52.92
N ASP A 76 -18.41 30.07 -52.55
CA ASP A 76 -17.56 30.73 -51.53
C ASP A 76 -17.54 30.03 -50.16
N LYS A 77 -18.63 29.37 -49.76
CA LYS A 77 -18.66 28.61 -48.50
C LYS A 77 -17.78 27.36 -48.57
N ALA A 78 -17.67 26.71 -49.73
CA ALA A 78 -16.76 25.59 -49.94
C ALA A 78 -15.30 26.04 -49.89
N ILE A 79 -14.97 27.18 -50.53
CA ILE A 79 -13.65 27.81 -50.47
C ILE A 79 -13.27 28.09 -49.01
N LYS A 80 -14.13 28.79 -48.26
CA LYS A 80 -13.91 29.06 -46.83
C LYS A 80 -13.83 27.81 -45.95
N ARG A 81 -14.51 26.72 -46.33
CA ARG A 81 -14.50 25.44 -45.60
C ARG A 81 -13.20 24.69 -45.83
N LEU A 82 -12.65 24.74 -47.05
CA LEU A 82 -11.31 24.24 -47.39
C LEU A 82 -10.20 25.13 -46.82
N GLU A 83 -10.47 26.42 -46.61
CA GLU A 83 -9.56 27.38 -45.95
C GLU A 83 -9.62 27.31 -44.42
N LYS A 84 -10.64 26.68 -43.82
CA LYS A 84 -10.65 26.39 -42.37
C LYS A 84 -9.69 25.23 -42.10
N PRO A 85 -8.79 25.37 -41.11
CA PRO A 85 -7.58 24.57 -41.04
C PRO A 85 -7.89 23.12 -40.70
N SER A 86 -7.50 22.20 -41.57
CA SER A 86 -6.91 20.94 -41.11
C SER A 86 -5.72 21.31 -40.24
N GLU A 87 -5.69 20.79 -39.01
CA GLU A 87 -4.65 20.98 -37.99
C GLU A 87 -3.25 20.68 -38.54
N ILE A 88 -2.64 21.66 -39.18
CA ILE A 88 -1.20 21.84 -39.36
C ILE A 88 -0.97 23.35 -39.46
N SER A 89 -0.83 24.01 -38.31
CA SER A 89 -0.23 25.34 -38.22
C SER A 89 1.30 25.22 -38.36
N LEU A 90 1.77 24.73 -39.51
CA LEU A 90 3.18 24.84 -39.88
C LEU A 90 3.25 26.00 -40.86
N LEU A 91 3.87 27.11 -40.43
CA LEU A 91 4.84 27.91 -41.17
C LEU A 91 5.02 29.28 -40.49
N GLU A 92 6.19 29.43 -39.86
CA GLU A 92 6.98 30.67 -39.78
C GLU A 92 6.60 31.69 -38.70
N TYR A 93 7.58 32.52 -38.27
CA TYR A 93 7.62 33.11 -36.92
C TYR A 93 7.87 34.59 -36.81
N GLY A 94 7.08 35.34 -36.03
CA GLY A 94 7.48 36.68 -35.56
C GLY A 94 7.72 36.66 -34.05
N GLU A 95 8.83 37.19 -33.54
CA GLU A 95 8.95 37.46 -32.10
C GLU A 95 8.21 38.76 -31.77
N LYS A 96 7.39 38.75 -30.72
CA LYS A 96 7.00 39.98 -30.03
C LYS A 96 7.35 39.86 -28.55
N LYS A 97 8.22 40.78 -28.11
CA LYS A 97 8.53 41.17 -26.73
C LYS A 97 7.46 40.74 -25.72
N ILE A 98 7.81 39.76 -24.91
CA ILE A 98 8.04 39.76 -23.45
C ILE A 98 8.88 38.47 -23.23
N ASP A 99 10.03 38.52 -22.54
CA ASP A 99 10.88 37.37 -22.12
C ASP A 99 11.83 36.61 -23.08
N GLY A 100 11.78 36.74 -24.41
CA GLY A 100 12.76 36.10 -25.32
C GLY A 100 12.65 34.57 -25.48
N SER A 101 11.61 33.96 -24.92
CA SER A 101 11.32 32.51 -24.99
C SER A 101 10.00 32.16 -25.68
N SER A 102 9.12 33.15 -25.89
CA SER A 102 7.80 32.98 -26.50
C SER A 102 7.84 33.05 -28.04
N ILE A 103 7.40 31.97 -28.69
CA ILE A 103 7.35 31.83 -30.15
C ILE A 103 5.91 32.08 -30.64
N GLN A 104 5.72 33.00 -31.59
CA GLN A 104 4.40 33.27 -32.19
C GLN A 104 4.35 32.90 -33.68
N SER A 105 3.22 32.34 -34.11
CA SER A 105 2.95 32.02 -35.51
C SER A 105 2.80 33.28 -36.36
N SER A 106 3.28 33.22 -37.60
CA SER A 106 3.10 34.25 -38.63
C SER A 106 1.63 34.39 -39.05
N LYS A 107 1.32 35.46 -39.78
CA LYS A 107 -0.03 35.71 -40.31
C LYS A 107 -0.31 34.93 -41.60
N ARG A 108 0.72 34.42 -42.29
CA ARG A 108 0.63 33.75 -43.58
C ARG A 108 1.71 32.69 -43.73
N ALA A 109 1.31 31.52 -44.22
CA ALA A 109 2.20 30.40 -44.53
C ALA A 109 2.80 30.50 -45.94
N VAL A 110 4.05 30.04 -46.13
CA VAL A 110 4.73 29.90 -47.43
C VAL A 110 4.63 28.45 -47.94
N PHE A 111 3.46 28.04 -48.42
CA PHE A 111 3.25 26.70 -49.02
C PHE A 111 3.28 26.74 -50.54
N VAL A 112 3.91 25.73 -51.16
CA VAL A 112 3.93 25.58 -52.62
C VAL A 112 3.03 24.45 -53.13
N ASP A 113 2.95 23.29 -52.47
CA ASP A 113 2.05 22.18 -52.84
C ASP A 113 1.82 21.17 -51.68
N VAL A 114 0.79 20.32 -51.76
CA VAL A 114 0.31 19.37 -50.71
C VAL A 114 1.24 18.14 -50.50
N GLY A 115 2.41 18.08 -51.15
CA GLY A 115 3.31 16.91 -51.15
C GLY A 115 4.67 17.09 -50.45
N ASP A 116 4.95 18.25 -49.87
CA ASP A 116 6.30 18.62 -49.42
C ASP A 116 6.56 18.41 -47.91
N LEU A 117 5.61 17.82 -47.18
CA LEU A 117 5.71 17.55 -45.75
C LEU A 117 5.84 16.04 -45.48
N ASP A 118 6.96 15.66 -44.89
CA ASP A 118 7.18 14.32 -44.34
C ASP A 118 6.88 14.29 -42.86
N ILE A 119 6.03 13.37 -42.42
CA ILE A 119 5.70 13.15 -41.01
C ILE A 119 6.19 11.75 -40.64
N ASN A 120 7.18 11.67 -39.76
CA ASN A 120 7.79 10.42 -39.31
C ASN A 120 7.70 10.29 -37.79
N LEU A 121 7.54 9.07 -37.28
CA LEU A 121 7.73 8.81 -35.85
C LEU A 121 9.19 9.07 -35.47
N TYR A 122 9.40 9.84 -34.42
CA TYR A 122 10.74 10.18 -33.96
C TYR A 122 11.45 8.93 -33.44
N GLN A 123 12.59 8.59 -34.06
CA GLN A 123 13.36 7.38 -33.72
C GLN A 123 14.36 7.61 -32.57
N GLY A 124 14.65 8.87 -32.24
CA GLY A 124 15.57 9.20 -31.14
C GLY A 124 14.96 9.03 -29.74
N GLY A 125 15.80 9.22 -28.73
CA GLY A 125 15.39 9.30 -27.33
C GLY A 125 15.05 10.75 -26.91
N PRO A 126 14.54 10.95 -25.67
CA PRO A 126 14.34 12.29 -25.13
C PRO A 126 15.66 13.06 -25.06
N ILE A 127 15.58 14.38 -25.07
CA ILE A 127 16.73 15.29 -25.07
C ILE A 127 16.66 16.18 -23.83
N VAL A 128 17.78 16.33 -23.13
CA VAL A 128 17.88 17.08 -21.87
C VAL A 128 18.73 18.33 -22.09
N TYR A 129 18.19 19.48 -21.71
CA TYR A 129 18.85 20.78 -21.75
C TYR A 129 19.11 21.26 -20.32
N ILE A 130 20.38 21.43 -19.97
CA ILE A 130 20.86 21.74 -18.62
C ILE A 130 21.18 23.23 -18.51
N ASN A 131 20.78 23.84 -17.38
CA ASN A 131 20.89 25.27 -17.10
C ASN A 131 20.30 26.10 -18.25
N ILE A 132 18.98 25.96 -18.41
CA ILE A 132 18.25 26.73 -19.41
C ILE A 132 18.13 28.19 -18.96
N ASN A 133 18.03 29.10 -19.92
CA ASN A 133 17.82 30.52 -19.68
C ASN A 133 18.93 31.12 -18.79
N ASP A 134 20.18 30.73 -19.06
CA ASP A 134 21.36 31.18 -18.31
C ASP A 134 21.95 32.43 -18.96
N SER A 135 22.03 33.54 -18.21
CA SER A 135 22.53 34.83 -18.73
C SER A 135 23.96 34.75 -19.25
N ASP A 136 24.74 33.78 -18.77
CA ASP A 136 26.15 33.61 -19.10
C ASP A 136 26.39 32.63 -20.27
N SER A 137 25.33 32.03 -20.84
CA SER A 137 25.47 31.06 -21.93
C SER A 137 25.36 31.69 -23.33
N PRO A 138 26.40 31.57 -24.19
CA PRO A 138 26.35 32.04 -25.57
C PRO A 138 25.65 31.04 -26.51
N THR A 139 25.37 29.80 -26.07
CA THR A 139 24.85 28.74 -26.93
C THR A 139 23.39 29.01 -27.28
N ASN A 140 23.07 29.01 -28.58
CA ASN A 140 21.71 29.17 -29.11
C ASN A 140 21.05 30.54 -28.81
N SER A 141 21.85 31.56 -28.45
CA SER A 141 21.42 32.95 -28.38
C SER A 141 21.28 33.49 -29.81
N LEU A 142 20.06 33.82 -30.22
CA LEU A 142 19.83 34.55 -31.46
C LEU A 142 20.16 36.02 -31.22
N ASP A 143 21.28 36.50 -31.76
CA ASP A 143 21.66 37.91 -31.72
C ASP A 143 20.65 38.75 -32.52
N PHE A 144 19.67 39.33 -31.81
CA PHE A 144 18.91 40.45 -32.33
C PHE A 144 19.67 41.74 -32.02
N GLU A 145 19.82 42.61 -33.03
CA GLU A 145 20.48 43.91 -32.88
C GLU A 145 19.99 44.66 -31.62
N ASN A 146 20.92 44.90 -30.68
CA ASN A 146 20.84 45.86 -29.58
C ASN A 146 19.70 45.71 -28.54
N HIS A 147 19.63 44.58 -27.83
CA HIS A 147 18.91 44.53 -26.54
C HIS A 147 19.78 43.98 -25.39
N ASN A 148 20.76 44.79 -24.98
CA ASN A 148 21.43 44.64 -23.67
C ASN A 148 20.38 44.86 -22.56
N GLY A 149 19.94 43.78 -21.91
CA GLY A 149 19.06 43.84 -20.72
C GLY A 149 17.86 42.88 -20.70
N ILE A 150 17.71 41.96 -21.67
CA ILE A 150 16.61 40.97 -21.67
C ILE A 150 16.94 39.74 -20.79
N TYR A 151 18.23 39.43 -20.61
CA TYR A 151 18.68 38.20 -19.94
C TYR A 151 18.87 38.33 -18.41
N ASP A 152 18.83 39.55 -17.85
CA ASP A 152 19.11 39.83 -16.43
C ASP A 152 18.04 39.29 -15.44
N ASN A 153 16.89 38.82 -15.93
CA ASN A 153 15.78 38.31 -15.12
C ASN A 153 15.55 36.79 -15.24
N LEU A 154 16.38 36.08 -15.99
CA LEU A 154 16.20 34.64 -16.21
C LEU A 154 16.82 33.84 -15.06
N LYS A 155 16.07 32.88 -14.50
CA LYS A 155 16.57 32.00 -13.43
C LYS A 155 17.27 30.79 -14.04
N SER A 156 18.60 30.77 -13.96
CA SER A 156 19.52 29.80 -14.56
C SER A 156 19.54 28.39 -13.91
N SER A 157 18.59 28.04 -13.05
CA SER A 157 18.61 26.79 -12.26
C SER A 157 17.65 25.70 -12.74
N ASP A 158 17.01 25.91 -13.89
CA ASP A 158 15.99 25.02 -14.43
C ASP A 158 16.59 24.04 -15.44
N LEU A 159 15.99 22.86 -15.52
CA LEU A 159 16.32 21.79 -16.46
C LEU A 159 15.10 21.58 -17.37
N CYS A 160 15.29 21.45 -18.67
CA CYS A 160 14.21 21.09 -19.60
C CYS A 160 14.47 19.71 -20.20
N ILE A 161 13.43 18.88 -20.25
CA ILE A 161 13.46 17.59 -20.93
C ILE A 161 12.41 17.61 -22.03
N ASN A 162 12.88 17.48 -23.27
CA ASN A 162 12.05 17.32 -24.45
C ASN A 162 11.78 15.84 -24.66
N PHE A 163 10.50 15.48 -24.83
CA PHE A 163 10.03 14.14 -25.19
C PHE A 163 9.42 14.18 -26.60
N PRO A 164 10.23 14.08 -27.68
CA PRO A 164 9.71 14.08 -29.04
C PRO A 164 8.94 12.79 -29.33
N VAL A 165 7.87 12.91 -30.10
CA VAL A 165 7.02 11.80 -30.57
C VAL A 165 7.06 11.73 -32.09
N VAL A 166 6.95 12.87 -32.75
CA VAL A 166 6.89 13.00 -34.21
C VAL A 166 7.93 14.00 -34.70
N GLU A 167 8.58 13.65 -35.80
CA GLU A 167 9.42 14.56 -36.57
C GLU A 167 8.67 14.94 -37.86
N ILE A 168 8.55 16.24 -38.10
CA ILE A 168 7.98 16.77 -39.35
C ILE A 168 9.09 17.47 -40.12
N THR A 169 9.28 17.12 -41.39
CA THR A 169 10.29 17.73 -42.27
C THR A 169 9.62 18.31 -43.51
N TYR A 170 9.90 19.57 -43.79
CA TYR A 170 9.52 20.26 -45.01
C TYR A 170 10.64 20.14 -46.04
N ARG A 171 10.37 19.44 -47.15
CA ARG A 171 11.37 19.11 -48.18
C ARG A 171 11.47 20.13 -49.31
N ALA A 172 10.57 21.10 -49.38
CA ALA A 172 10.62 22.08 -50.47
C ALA A 172 11.82 23.01 -50.32
N ASP A 173 12.40 23.43 -51.45
CA ASP A 173 13.43 24.47 -51.49
C ASP A 173 12.84 25.78 -50.93
N PRO A 174 13.30 26.25 -49.76
CA PRO A 174 12.75 27.43 -49.11
C PRO A 174 12.93 28.70 -49.95
N VAL A 175 14.03 28.81 -50.72
CA VAL A 175 14.34 29.98 -51.55
C VAL A 175 13.42 30.04 -52.76
N LYS A 176 13.26 28.92 -53.45
CA LYS A 176 12.33 28.81 -54.59
C LYS A 176 10.88 29.02 -54.16
N SER A 177 10.51 28.51 -52.99
CA SER A 177 9.18 28.68 -52.41
C SER A 177 8.90 30.13 -52.07
N PHE A 178 9.81 30.79 -51.36
CA PHE A 178 9.67 32.18 -50.94
C PHE A 178 9.66 33.17 -52.12
N SER A 179 10.45 32.89 -53.17
CA SER A 179 10.54 33.77 -54.36
C SER A 179 9.20 33.99 -55.09
N LYS A 180 8.25 33.04 -55.01
CA LYS A 180 6.92 33.15 -55.63
C LYS A 180 6.00 34.19 -54.99
N PHE A 181 6.30 34.67 -53.78
CA PHE A 181 5.39 35.49 -52.95
C PHE A 181 5.74 36.98 -52.88
N THR A 182 6.75 37.47 -53.61
CA THR A 182 7.34 38.81 -53.38
C THR A 182 6.90 39.91 -54.35
N ARG A 183 6.14 40.90 -53.85
CA ARG A 183 6.09 42.29 -54.35
C ARG A 183 5.73 43.31 -53.24
N ASP A 184 6.48 43.35 -52.12
CA ASP A 184 6.77 44.60 -51.36
C ASP A 184 7.69 44.33 -50.16
N LEU A 185 8.65 45.21 -49.86
CA LEU A 185 9.75 44.97 -48.90
C LEU A 185 9.41 45.22 -47.42
N GLY A 186 8.49 46.14 -47.11
CA GLY A 186 8.33 46.66 -45.73
C GLY A 186 7.42 45.86 -44.80
N LYS A 187 6.67 44.86 -45.32
CA LYS A 187 5.65 44.12 -44.57
C LYS A 187 5.92 42.61 -44.45
N LEU A 188 7.10 42.15 -44.86
CA LEU A 188 7.41 40.70 -44.93
C LEU A 188 7.49 40.05 -43.55
N HIS A 189 8.16 40.68 -42.58
CA HIS A 189 8.23 40.14 -41.22
C HIS A 189 6.86 40.10 -40.52
N ASP A 190 6.00 41.10 -40.77
CA ASP A 190 4.65 41.14 -40.21
C ASP A 190 3.71 40.07 -40.80
N LEU A 191 4.01 39.58 -42.00
CA LEU A 191 3.18 38.62 -42.73
C LEU A 191 3.69 37.19 -42.56
N TYR A 192 4.99 36.97 -42.78
CA TYR A 192 5.63 35.66 -42.86
C TYR A 192 6.58 35.40 -41.68
N GLY A 193 6.91 36.42 -40.87
CA GLY A 193 7.85 36.25 -39.76
C GLY A 193 9.32 36.55 -40.09
N HIS A 194 10.20 36.36 -39.12
CA HIS A 194 11.65 36.48 -39.15
C HIS A 194 12.36 35.20 -39.57
N PHE A 195 11.81 34.01 -39.25
CA PHE A 195 12.46 32.72 -39.53
C PHE A 195 11.48 31.69 -40.10
N ILE A 196 12.04 30.77 -40.90
CA ILE A 196 11.41 29.56 -41.42
C ILE A 196 12.19 28.35 -40.91
N ALA A 197 11.52 27.38 -40.28
CA ALA A 197 12.11 26.08 -39.98
C ALA A 197 11.75 25.08 -41.07
N ASN A 198 12.69 24.20 -41.44
CA ASN A 198 12.42 23.10 -42.36
C ASN A 198 12.24 21.76 -41.65
N LYS A 199 12.51 21.68 -40.34
CA LYS A 199 12.27 20.48 -39.53
C LYS A 199 11.70 20.89 -38.17
N PHE A 200 10.78 20.07 -37.66
CA PHE A 200 10.03 20.30 -36.44
C PHE A 200 10.01 19.03 -35.60
N LEU A 201 10.24 19.16 -34.30
CA LEU A 201 9.97 18.11 -33.34
C LEU A 201 8.67 18.43 -32.64
N VAL A 202 7.78 17.45 -32.62
CA VAL A 202 6.45 17.51 -32.05
C VAL A 202 6.43 16.50 -30.91
N GLY A 203 6.20 16.99 -29.69
CA GLY A 203 6.22 16.18 -28.48
C GLY A 203 5.67 16.92 -27.25
N GLY A 204 6.21 16.58 -26.08
CA GLY A 204 5.94 17.26 -24.82
C GLY A 204 7.23 17.75 -24.17
N GLN A 205 7.11 18.77 -23.30
CA GLN A 205 8.24 19.32 -22.55
C GLN A 205 7.96 19.29 -21.05
N LEU A 206 8.97 18.88 -20.28
CA LEU A 206 8.98 18.98 -18.82
C LEU A 206 10.07 19.93 -18.37
N PHE A 207 9.71 20.88 -17.50
CA PHE A 207 10.60 21.80 -16.83
C PHE A 207 10.76 21.36 -15.37
N ILE A 208 11.97 21.04 -14.97
CA ILE A 208 12.31 20.68 -13.58
C ILE A 208 12.96 21.90 -12.93
N LYS A 209 12.22 22.49 -11.99
CA LYS A 209 12.61 23.74 -11.33
C LYS A 209 13.62 23.48 -10.22
N ASN A 210 14.62 24.36 -10.10
CA ASN A 210 15.64 24.31 -9.04
C ASN A 210 16.39 22.97 -8.94
N PHE A 211 16.62 22.29 -10.08
CA PHE A 211 17.27 20.97 -10.10
C PHE A 211 18.65 20.98 -9.43
N ASN A 212 19.40 22.09 -9.56
CA ASN A 212 20.72 22.24 -8.96
C ASN A 212 20.70 22.26 -7.42
N LEU A 213 19.59 22.68 -6.79
CA LEU A 213 19.42 22.73 -5.33
C LEU A 213 18.92 21.41 -4.72
N THR A 214 18.61 20.42 -5.57
CA THR A 214 18.05 19.12 -5.18
C THR A 214 19.16 18.18 -4.68
N THR A 215 18.88 17.37 -3.65
CA THR A 215 19.85 16.40 -3.09
C THR A 215 20.16 15.27 -4.08
N SER A 216 21.26 14.52 -3.87
CA SER A 216 21.62 13.41 -4.77
C SER A 216 20.51 12.36 -4.84
N THR A 217 20.01 11.91 -3.70
CA THR A 217 18.93 10.92 -3.59
C THR A 217 17.67 11.34 -4.36
N GLN A 218 17.27 12.59 -4.22
CA GLN A 218 16.12 13.15 -4.96
C GLN A 218 16.35 13.16 -6.48
N LYS A 219 17.57 13.47 -6.93
CA LYS A 219 17.95 13.41 -8.36
C LYS A 219 17.92 11.98 -8.88
N ASP A 220 18.41 11.02 -8.10
CA ASP A 220 18.44 9.60 -8.47
C ASP A 220 17.04 9.01 -8.58
N ILE A 221 16.18 9.29 -7.60
CA ILE A 221 14.76 8.91 -7.63
C ILE A 221 14.06 9.51 -8.85
N LEU A 222 14.24 10.81 -9.11
CA LEU A 222 13.64 11.48 -10.27
C LEU A 222 14.09 10.82 -11.59
N LYS A 223 15.40 10.60 -11.76
CA LYS A 223 15.97 9.97 -12.95
C LYS A 223 15.39 8.58 -13.17
N PHE A 224 15.37 7.76 -12.12
CA PHE A 224 14.80 6.41 -12.17
C PHE A 224 13.32 6.45 -12.58
N TYR A 225 12.52 7.34 -11.98
CA TYR A 225 11.11 7.49 -12.32
C TYR A 225 10.89 7.93 -13.76
N LEU A 226 11.62 8.94 -14.24
CA LEU A 226 11.48 9.42 -15.61
C LEU A 226 11.80 8.31 -16.61
N VAL A 227 12.85 7.51 -16.36
CA VAL A 227 13.20 6.35 -17.19
C VAL A 227 12.05 5.34 -17.19
N TRP A 228 11.55 4.98 -16.01
CA TRP A 228 10.50 3.98 -15.87
C TRP A 228 9.19 4.42 -16.54
N ILE A 229 8.76 5.66 -16.30
CA ILE A 229 7.51 6.21 -16.85
C ILE A 229 7.61 6.34 -18.37
N TYR A 230 8.71 6.91 -18.88
CA TYR A 230 8.95 7.06 -20.30
C TYR A 230 8.91 5.71 -21.04
N LYS A 231 9.65 4.70 -20.54
CA LYS A 231 9.70 3.38 -21.18
C LYS A 231 8.37 2.63 -21.07
N SER A 232 7.60 2.85 -20.00
CA SER A 232 6.27 2.25 -19.84
C SER A 232 5.26 2.86 -20.82
N ALA A 233 5.21 4.20 -20.90
CA ALA A 233 4.33 4.93 -21.82
C ALA A 233 4.64 4.61 -23.29
N LYS A 234 5.92 4.67 -23.69
CA LYS A 234 6.36 4.43 -25.08
C LYS A 234 6.03 3.03 -25.59
N ASN A 235 6.00 2.03 -24.70
CA ASN A 235 5.72 0.64 -25.06
C ASN A 235 4.23 0.26 -24.99
N ASN A 236 3.32 1.23 -24.75
CA ASN A 236 1.90 0.97 -24.48
C ASN A 236 1.65 -0.11 -23.43
N ASN A 237 2.56 -0.21 -22.47
CA ASN A 237 2.41 -1.14 -21.37
C ASN A 237 1.48 -0.52 -20.34
N GLU A 238 0.63 -1.34 -19.71
CA GLU A 238 -0.03 -0.95 -18.48
C GLU A 238 1.05 -0.49 -17.49
N PHE A 239 0.85 0.70 -16.92
CA PHE A 239 1.57 1.09 -15.73
C PHE A 239 1.16 0.08 -14.66
N PRO A 240 2.07 -0.75 -14.17
CA PRO A 240 1.66 -1.92 -13.39
C PRO A 240 1.01 -1.54 -12.05
N PHE A 241 1.02 -0.26 -11.64
CA PHE A 241 0.54 0.20 -10.34
C PHE A 241 -0.03 1.62 -10.41
N ASP A 242 -1.26 1.82 -9.89
CA ASP A 242 -1.82 3.15 -9.62
C ASP A 242 -1.12 3.85 -8.44
N ASN A 243 -0.42 3.07 -7.60
CA ASN A 243 0.28 3.52 -6.39
C ASN A 243 1.78 3.22 -6.50
N SER A 244 2.60 4.24 -6.32
CA SER A 244 4.05 4.12 -6.47
C SER A 244 4.72 3.72 -5.16
N PRO A 245 5.79 2.90 -5.22
CA PRO A 245 6.50 2.52 -4.02
C PRO A 245 7.50 3.59 -3.54
N PHE A 246 7.61 4.79 -4.10
CA PHE A 246 8.44 5.87 -3.51
C PHE A 246 7.64 7.15 -3.26
N ASP A 247 8.02 7.91 -2.23
CA ASP A 247 7.37 9.19 -1.90
C ASP A 247 7.65 10.28 -2.92
N LEU A 248 6.67 11.17 -3.07
CA LEU A 248 6.64 12.23 -4.06
C LEU A 248 7.02 13.59 -3.48
N ASP A 249 6.99 13.74 -2.17
CA ASP A 249 7.48 14.93 -1.46
C ASP A 249 8.99 15.15 -1.69
N PHE A 250 9.69 14.15 -2.21
CA PHE A 250 11.10 14.23 -2.59
C PHE A 250 11.33 14.69 -4.03
N LEU A 251 10.33 14.71 -4.91
CA LEU A 251 10.55 15.11 -6.30
C LEU A 251 10.68 16.64 -6.41
N PRO A 252 11.65 17.14 -7.18
CA PRO A 252 11.70 18.56 -7.50
C PRO A 252 10.43 18.97 -8.26
N ARG A 253 10.06 20.25 -8.18
CA ARG A 253 8.87 20.78 -8.84
C ARG A 253 8.98 20.60 -10.36
N ILE A 254 8.05 19.85 -10.94
CA ILE A 254 7.96 19.58 -12.38
C ILE A 254 6.78 20.35 -12.96
N GLU A 255 7.01 21.03 -14.08
CA GLU A 255 6.01 21.80 -14.80
C GLU A 255 6.00 21.45 -16.28
N THR A 256 4.85 21.51 -16.91
CA THR A 256 4.68 21.38 -18.36
C THR A 256 4.86 22.73 -19.07
N SER A 257 4.94 22.73 -20.40
CA SER A 257 5.05 23.93 -21.24
C SER A 257 3.89 24.93 -21.07
N ASP A 258 2.70 24.47 -20.74
CA ASP A 258 1.50 25.28 -20.47
C ASP A 258 1.39 25.74 -19.01
N GLY A 259 2.39 25.44 -18.17
CA GLY A 259 2.48 25.89 -16.78
C GLY A 259 1.72 25.02 -15.78
N VAL A 260 1.23 23.84 -16.18
CA VAL A 260 0.61 22.89 -15.25
C VAL A 260 1.69 22.25 -14.38
N THR A 261 1.53 22.39 -13.06
CA THR A 261 2.42 21.73 -12.09
C THR A 261 2.04 20.26 -11.92
N LEU A 262 3.00 19.37 -12.18
CA LEU A 262 2.89 17.93 -12.00
C LEU A 262 3.35 17.55 -10.58
N ASP A 263 2.56 17.98 -9.60
CA ASP A 263 2.81 17.80 -8.15
C ASP A 263 2.64 16.36 -7.64
N THR A 264 2.19 15.43 -8.48
CA THR A 264 1.96 14.02 -8.10
C THR A 264 2.41 13.08 -9.21
N LEU A 265 2.89 11.88 -8.86
CA LEU A 265 3.26 10.86 -9.86
C LEU A 265 2.09 10.51 -10.76
N LYS A 266 0.88 10.45 -10.20
CA LYS A 266 -0.32 10.16 -10.97
C LYS A 266 -0.51 11.18 -12.08
N LYS A 267 -0.30 12.48 -11.80
CA LYS A 267 -0.32 13.53 -12.83
C LYS A 267 0.82 13.35 -13.84
N LEU A 268 2.03 13.06 -13.40
CA LEU A 268 3.19 12.84 -14.29
C LEU A 268 3.01 11.61 -15.21
N VAL A 269 2.56 10.49 -14.65
CA VAL A 269 2.23 9.26 -15.37
C VAL A 269 1.10 9.49 -16.36
N ASN A 270 0.02 10.15 -15.93
CA ASN A 270 -1.09 10.49 -16.81
C ASN A 270 -0.65 11.41 -17.95
N TRP A 271 0.19 12.40 -17.67
CA TRP A 271 0.73 13.30 -18.69
C TRP A 271 1.59 12.56 -19.72
N MET A 272 2.52 11.71 -19.26
CA MET A 272 3.36 10.92 -20.17
C MET A 272 2.53 9.91 -20.98
N ARG A 273 1.47 9.35 -20.37
CA ARG A 273 0.51 8.48 -21.06
C ARG A 273 -0.22 9.26 -22.15
N GLN A 274 -0.76 10.43 -21.84
CA GLN A 274 -1.45 11.29 -22.80
C GLN A 274 -0.54 11.67 -23.98
N LEU A 275 0.73 11.96 -23.71
CA LEU A 275 1.72 12.31 -24.73
C LEU A 275 1.92 11.20 -25.77
N TYR A 276 2.03 9.93 -25.34
CA TYR A 276 2.30 8.80 -26.23
C TYR A 276 1.05 8.04 -26.70
N GLN A 277 -0.11 8.22 -26.05
CA GLN A 277 -1.35 7.47 -26.34
C GLN A 277 -2.50 8.32 -26.87
N ASP A 278 -2.68 9.57 -26.40
CA ASP A 278 -3.87 10.38 -26.67
C ASP A 278 -3.60 11.54 -27.68
N ASN A 279 -2.43 11.55 -28.34
CA ASN A 279 -2.05 12.50 -29.39
C ASN A 279 -2.16 14.00 -29.02
N VAL A 280 -2.02 14.36 -27.74
CA VAL A 280 -1.83 15.77 -27.35
C VAL A 280 -0.37 16.11 -27.56
N ILE A 281 -0.06 16.85 -28.62
CA ILE A 281 1.32 17.11 -28.99
C ILE A 281 1.53 18.57 -29.38
N ASP A 282 2.50 19.21 -28.72
CA ASP A 282 2.95 20.56 -29.02
C ASP A 282 4.22 20.51 -29.87
N ILE A 283 4.48 21.58 -30.63
CA ILE A 283 5.79 21.74 -31.27
C ILE A 283 6.81 22.12 -30.19
N ILE A 284 7.81 21.27 -29.96
CA ILE A 284 8.79 21.44 -28.88
C ILE A 284 10.13 21.99 -29.37
N SER A 285 10.42 21.83 -30.66
CA SER A 285 11.66 22.33 -31.26
C SER A 285 11.51 22.55 -32.76
N TYR A 286 12.27 23.54 -33.22
CA TYR A 286 12.32 23.99 -34.59
C TYR A 286 13.76 23.98 -35.04
N ILE A 287 14.03 23.18 -36.05
CA ILE A 287 15.36 22.80 -36.49
C ILE A 287 15.63 23.44 -37.85
N ASN A 288 16.90 23.85 -38.06
CA ASN A 288 17.37 24.55 -39.26
C ASN A 288 16.58 25.83 -39.55
N LEU A 289 16.64 26.80 -38.64
CA LEU A 289 16.00 28.09 -38.84
C LEU A 289 16.73 28.90 -39.91
N ILE A 290 15.99 29.28 -40.94
CA ILE A 290 16.46 30.13 -42.03
C ILE A 290 15.81 31.49 -41.87
N SER A 291 16.60 32.56 -41.83
CA SER A 291 16.04 33.90 -41.74
C SER A 291 15.37 34.30 -43.06
N VAL A 292 14.25 35.02 -42.96
CA VAL A 292 13.52 35.56 -44.12
C VAL A 292 14.38 36.54 -44.92
N SER A 293 15.35 37.19 -44.28
CA SER A 293 16.36 38.04 -44.93
C SER A 293 17.33 37.24 -45.81
N GLN A 294 17.78 36.05 -45.37
CA GLN A 294 18.61 35.15 -46.19
C GLN A 294 17.85 34.57 -47.39
N LEU A 295 16.59 34.19 -47.21
CA LEU A 295 15.75 33.68 -48.31
C LEU A 295 15.55 34.70 -49.42
N LYS A 296 15.44 35.98 -49.04
CA LYS A 296 15.32 37.09 -49.98
C LYS A 296 16.62 37.38 -50.72
N SER A 297 17.78 37.23 -50.08
CA SER A 297 19.08 37.53 -50.69
C SER A 297 19.54 36.41 -51.65
N GLY A 298 18.90 35.24 -51.61
CA GLY A 298 19.27 34.07 -52.41
C GLY A 298 20.63 33.47 -52.03
N LYS A 299 21.24 33.94 -50.94
CA LYS A 299 22.50 33.45 -50.39
C LYS A 299 22.22 32.79 -49.05
N LEU A 300 22.13 31.47 -49.06
CA LEU A 300 22.24 30.67 -47.84
C LEU A 300 23.73 30.68 -47.46
N THR A 301 24.07 31.36 -46.38
CA THR A 301 25.41 31.24 -45.77
C THR A 301 25.46 29.91 -45.02
N GLU A 302 26.50 29.10 -45.26
CA GLU A 302 26.79 27.91 -44.46
C GLU A 302 27.11 28.33 -43.00
N ASP A 303 26.74 27.47 -42.06
CA ASP A 303 27.21 27.42 -40.67
C ASP A 303 26.57 28.32 -39.59
N PHE A 304 25.25 28.24 -39.41
CA PHE A 304 24.69 28.35 -38.07
C PHE A 304 23.59 27.28 -37.87
N GLU A 305 23.86 26.25 -37.05
CA GLU A 305 22.84 25.33 -36.54
C GLU A 305 21.90 26.09 -35.57
N ASN A 306 21.03 26.94 -36.12
CA ASN A 306 20.07 27.71 -35.33
C ASN A 306 18.82 26.86 -35.09
N ASN A 307 18.79 26.14 -33.98
CA ASN A 307 17.61 25.39 -33.54
C ASN A 307 16.91 26.18 -32.43
N LYS A 308 15.61 26.48 -32.50
CA LYS A 308 14.91 27.10 -31.36
C LYS A 308 14.04 26.09 -30.66
N HIS A 309 14.08 26.08 -29.33
CA HIS A 309 13.22 25.25 -28.50
C HIS A 309 12.17 26.13 -27.83
N THR A 310 10.93 25.68 -27.78
CA THR A 310 9.85 26.43 -27.10
C THR A 310 10.15 26.53 -25.60
N GLY A 311 10.00 27.73 -25.04
CA GLY A 311 10.24 27.99 -23.62
C GLY A 311 11.72 27.99 -23.18
N ILE A 312 12.67 27.87 -24.11
CA ILE A 312 14.11 27.92 -23.85
C ILE A 312 14.74 29.04 -24.70
N ALA A 313 15.21 30.09 -24.04
CA ALA A 313 15.93 31.20 -24.66
C ALA A 313 17.34 30.77 -25.11
N ASN A 314 18.09 30.13 -24.19
CA ASN A 314 19.42 29.54 -24.39
C ASN A 314 19.63 28.39 -23.37
N PHE A 315 20.73 27.65 -23.49
CA PHE A 315 21.10 26.57 -22.55
C PHE A 315 22.62 26.40 -22.49
N ARG A 316 23.14 25.76 -21.44
CA ARG A 316 24.59 25.51 -21.30
C ARG A 316 25.04 24.19 -21.91
N GLU A 317 24.26 23.14 -21.73
CA GLU A 317 24.60 21.79 -22.19
C GLU A 317 23.36 21.07 -22.75
N GLU A 318 23.54 20.35 -23.85
CA GLU A 318 22.56 19.43 -24.44
C GLU A 318 23.07 18.00 -24.29
N VAL A 319 22.25 17.13 -23.69
CA VAL A 319 22.61 15.74 -23.42
C VAL A 319 21.47 14.81 -23.81
N ASN A 320 21.79 13.67 -24.41
CA ASN A 320 20.81 12.60 -24.60
C ASN A 320 20.29 12.09 -23.24
N PHE A 321 18.98 11.85 -23.12
CA PHE A 321 18.35 11.44 -21.87
C PHE A 321 18.97 10.20 -21.23
N GLU A 322 19.33 9.17 -22.00
CA GLU A 322 19.94 7.95 -21.44
C GLU A 322 21.33 8.25 -20.86
N LYS A 323 22.09 9.15 -21.51
CA LYS A 323 23.40 9.60 -21.02
C LYS A 323 23.28 10.52 -19.80
N TRP A 324 22.27 11.39 -19.75
CA TRP A 324 22.02 12.28 -18.61
C TRP A 324 21.60 11.52 -17.34
N VAL A 325 20.78 10.48 -17.51
CA VAL A 325 20.47 9.54 -16.43
C VAL A 325 21.78 8.95 -15.90
N GLY A 326 22.66 8.49 -16.80
CA GLY A 326 24.03 8.08 -16.49
C GLY A 326 24.16 6.71 -15.80
N ASN A 327 23.04 6.16 -15.34
CA ASN A 327 22.94 4.87 -14.68
C ASN A 327 22.17 3.89 -15.60
N THR A 328 22.90 2.97 -16.23
CA THR A 328 22.30 2.00 -17.15
C THR A 328 21.49 0.93 -16.42
N GLU A 329 21.76 0.76 -15.13
CA GLU A 329 21.08 -0.18 -14.26
C GLU A 329 19.64 0.25 -14.00
N TYR A 330 19.32 1.55 -13.96
CA TYR A 330 17.93 2.04 -13.81
C TYR A 330 17.00 1.51 -14.91
N VAL A 331 17.50 1.44 -16.15
CA VAL A 331 16.73 0.89 -17.27
C VAL A 331 16.47 -0.61 -17.07
N LYS A 332 17.47 -1.35 -16.58
CA LYS A 332 17.35 -2.79 -16.29
C LYS A 332 16.40 -3.03 -15.12
N LEU A 333 16.57 -2.29 -14.03
CA LEU A 333 15.77 -2.38 -12.82
C LEU A 333 14.29 -2.09 -13.13
N ALA A 334 13.99 -1.02 -13.87
CA ALA A 334 12.62 -0.69 -14.29
C ALA A 334 11.95 -1.84 -15.07
N LYS A 335 12.71 -2.54 -15.93
CA LYS A 335 12.23 -3.73 -16.63
C LYS A 335 11.98 -4.89 -15.65
N TRP A 336 12.94 -5.19 -14.77
CA TRP A 336 12.86 -6.33 -13.84
C TRP A 336 11.80 -6.17 -12.75
N ILE A 337 11.50 -4.94 -12.31
CA ILE A 337 10.40 -4.68 -11.38
C ILE A 337 9.07 -5.17 -11.97
N LYS A 338 8.88 -4.94 -13.28
CA LYS A 338 7.70 -5.42 -14.00
C LYS A 338 7.74 -6.93 -14.22
N ASP A 339 8.85 -7.43 -14.75
CA ASP A 339 8.97 -8.84 -15.17
C ASP A 339 8.94 -9.81 -13.99
N PHE A 340 9.43 -9.39 -12.81
CA PHE A 340 9.57 -10.25 -11.64
C PHE A 340 8.86 -9.74 -10.37
N HIS A 341 8.10 -8.65 -10.45
CA HIS A 341 7.36 -8.11 -9.31
C HIS A 341 8.23 -7.81 -8.08
N LEU A 342 9.45 -7.30 -8.30
CA LEU A 342 10.52 -7.21 -7.27
C LEU A 342 10.14 -6.46 -5.99
N PHE A 343 9.21 -5.52 -6.06
CA PHE A 343 8.84 -4.66 -4.93
C PHE A 343 7.56 -5.10 -4.20
N GLN A 344 6.92 -6.19 -4.64
CA GLN A 344 5.79 -6.76 -3.92
C GLN A 344 6.30 -7.57 -2.72
N GLY A 345 5.50 -7.59 -1.65
CA GLY A 345 5.73 -8.50 -0.53
C GLY A 345 5.62 -9.95 -1.00
N LEU A 346 6.18 -10.87 -0.22
CA LEU A 346 6.10 -12.30 -0.48
C LEU A 346 5.05 -12.90 0.46
N ALA A 347 3.99 -13.46 -0.10
CA ALA A 347 2.91 -14.11 0.63
C ALA A 347 3.08 -15.63 0.63
N ILE A 348 2.90 -16.27 1.78
CA ILE A 348 2.91 -17.74 1.90
C ILE A 348 1.48 -18.23 1.77
N ASN A 349 1.19 -19.02 0.74
CA ASN A 349 -0.14 -19.59 0.56
C ASN A 349 -0.33 -20.87 1.41
N LYS A 350 -1.55 -21.41 1.43
CA LYS A 350 -1.90 -22.64 2.19
C LYS A 350 -1.11 -23.89 1.76
N SER A 351 -0.51 -23.90 0.57
CA SER A 351 0.36 -24.97 0.09
C SER A 351 1.84 -24.72 0.40
N TYR A 352 2.14 -23.70 1.22
CA TYR A 352 3.50 -23.26 1.58
C TYR A 352 4.35 -22.83 0.38
N LYS A 353 3.69 -22.46 -0.71
CA LYS A 353 4.32 -21.82 -1.87
C LYS A 353 4.31 -20.31 -1.64
N ILE A 354 5.44 -19.69 -1.91
CA ILE A 354 5.64 -18.25 -1.78
C ILE A 354 5.36 -17.60 -3.13
N GLU A 355 4.47 -16.62 -3.11
CA GLU A 355 4.03 -15.88 -4.29
C GLU A 355 4.14 -14.38 -4.02
N SER A 356 4.33 -13.59 -5.07
CA SER A 356 4.30 -12.14 -4.96
C SER A 356 2.90 -11.69 -4.53
N SER A 357 2.85 -10.76 -3.58
CA SER A 357 1.63 -10.18 -3.06
C SER A 357 0.95 -9.30 -4.10
N LYS A 358 -0.29 -8.91 -3.85
CA LYS A 358 -1.06 -8.12 -4.83
C LYS A 358 -0.70 -6.64 -4.79
N LYS A 359 -0.22 -6.16 -3.64
CA LYS A 359 -0.01 -4.74 -3.34
C LYS A 359 1.35 -4.47 -2.70
N PHE A 360 1.78 -3.21 -2.78
CA PHE A 360 3.01 -2.76 -2.15
C PHE A 360 2.80 -2.50 -0.66
N ALA A 361 3.53 -3.27 0.15
CA ALA A 361 3.62 -3.01 1.59
C ALA A 361 4.67 -1.93 1.92
N ILE A 362 5.62 -1.68 1.01
CA ILE A 362 6.81 -0.88 1.27
C ILE A 362 6.84 0.37 0.41
N LYS A 363 7.33 1.42 1.05
CA LYS A 363 7.77 2.69 0.51
C LYS A 363 9.30 2.75 0.55
N PHE A 364 9.93 3.15 -0.54
CA PHE A 364 11.36 3.30 -0.69
C PHE A 364 11.74 4.78 -0.67
N MET A 365 12.82 5.07 0.05
CA MET A 365 13.40 6.41 0.20
C MET A 365 14.66 6.58 -0.65
N GLU A 366 15.11 5.50 -1.31
CA GLU A 366 16.27 5.44 -2.20
C GLU A 366 16.04 4.36 -3.26
N VAL A 367 16.63 4.55 -4.45
CA VAL A 367 16.58 3.57 -5.54
C VAL A 367 17.45 2.36 -5.18
N PRO A 368 16.93 1.12 -5.25
CA PRO A 368 17.72 -0.06 -4.96
C PRO A 368 18.98 -0.17 -5.83
N GLU A 369 20.08 -0.60 -5.20
CA GLU A 369 21.36 -0.76 -5.88
C GLU A 369 21.36 -2.04 -6.72
N VAL A 370 21.99 -1.98 -7.89
CA VAL A 370 22.11 -3.11 -8.81
C VAL A 370 23.57 -3.36 -9.10
N ASN A 371 24.07 -4.53 -8.71
CA ASN A 371 25.46 -4.93 -8.85
C ASN A 371 25.59 -6.08 -9.86
N LEU A 372 26.66 -6.06 -10.66
CA LEU A 372 27.04 -7.19 -11.51
C LEU A 372 27.85 -8.20 -10.68
N ARG A 373 27.41 -9.45 -10.63
CA ARG A 373 28.13 -10.55 -9.94
C ARG A 373 28.90 -11.43 -10.92
N ASP A 374 28.25 -11.85 -12.01
CA ASP A 374 28.77 -12.82 -12.98
C ASP A 374 29.52 -14.00 -12.30
N GLU A 375 28.91 -14.58 -11.26
CA GLU A 375 29.46 -15.70 -10.48
C GLU A 375 28.71 -17.00 -10.79
N SER A 376 29.39 -18.14 -10.75
CA SER A 376 28.74 -19.45 -10.93
C SER A 376 29.24 -20.45 -9.91
N TYR A 377 28.31 -21.18 -9.29
CA TYR A 377 28.66 -22.15 -8.25
C TYR A 377 27.63 -23.27 -8.14
N PHE A 378 28.09 -24.33 -7.49
CA PHE A 378 27.33 -25.51 -7.13
C PHE A 378 27.22 -25.61 -5.62
N GLU A 379 26.01 -25.87 -5.13
CA GLU A 379 25.66 -25.92 -3.71
C GLU A 379 24.88 -27.20 -3.39
N ILE A 380 25.24 -27.83 -2.27
CA ILE A 380 24.50 -28.94 -1.67
C ILE A 380 23.88 -28.42 -0.37
N ILE A 381 22.56 -28.42 -0.32
CA ILE A 381 21.81 -27.92 0.83
C ILE A 381 21.11 -29.09 1.52
N ASN A 382 21.41 -29.27 2.80
CA ASN A 382 20.77 -30.25 3.66
C ASN A 382 19.88 -29.53 4.68
N PRO A 383 18.55 -29.47 4.46
CA PRO A 383 17.64 -28.77 5.36
C PRO A 383 17.66 -29.41 6.75
N THR A 384 17.85 -28.57 7.76
CA THR A 384 17.81 -28.96 9.18
C THR A 384 16.38 -28.93 9.75
N SER A 385 15.45 -28.29 9.05
CA SER A 385 14.03 -28.22 9.41
C SER A 385 13.12 -28.20 8.18
N LYS A 386 11.83 -28.55 8.34
CA LYS A 386 10.85 -28.47 7.25
C LYS A 386 10.62 -27.03 6.76
N LEU A 387 10.71 -26.06 7.66
CA LEU A 387 10.63 -24.64 7.32
C LEU A 387 11.78 -24.23 6.41
N GLU A 388 12.99 -24.72 6.69
CA GLU A 388 14.15 -24.53 5.82
C GLU A 388 13.95 -25.20 4.45
N GLU A 389 13.35 -26.40 4.40
CA GLU A 389 12.99 -27.06 3.13
C GLU A 389 11.99 -26.23 2.30
N ILE A 390 10.97 -25.65 2.95
CA ILE A 390 10.01 -24.74 2.29
C ILE A 390 10.74 -23.51 1.74
N PHE A 391 11.63 -22.91 2.52
CA PHE A 391 12.41 -21.76 2.08
C PHE A 391 13.32 -22.09 0.90
N ILE A 392 14.05 -23.20 0.95
CA ILE A 392 14.89 -23.67 -0.17
C ILE A 392 14.03 -23.90 -1.42
N PHE A 393 12.87 -24.56 -1.29
CA PHE A 393 11.95 -24.78 -2.42
C PHE A 393 11.47 -23.47 -3.04
N ASN A 394 11.29 -22.43 -2.22
CA ASN A 394 10.88 -21.09 -2.60
C ASN A 394 12.04 -20.10 -2.79
N LYS A 395 13.27 -20.60 -2.92
CA LYS A 395 14.48 -19.81 -3.24
C LYS A 395 14.90 -18.82 -2.14
N ILE A 396 14.50 -19.04 -0.90
CA ILE A 396 14.90 -18.23 0.25
C ILE A 396 16.13 -18.84 0.91
N SER A 397 17.21 -18.08 1.01
CA SER A 397 18.50 -18.55 1.58
C SER A 397 18.68 -18.20 3.05
N SER A 398 18.33 -16.97 3.46
CA SER A 398 18.47 -16.55 4.84
C SER A 398 17.29 -15.70 5.31
N VAL A 399 16.94 -15.87 6.58
CA VAL A 399 15.93 -15.07 7.28
C VAL A 399 16.61 -14.43 8.48
N LYS A 400 16.68 -13.08 8.49
CA LYS A 400 17.48 -12.33 9.48
C LYS A 400 16.89 -12.35 10.90
N ASN A 401 15.63 -12.75 11.09
CA ASN A 401 14.99 -12.86 12.40
C ASN A 401 13.99 -14.01 12.46
N SER A 402 14.19 -14.93 13.41
CA SER A 402 13.34 -16.10 13.66
C SER A 402 12.20 -15.84 14.66
N ARG A 403 11.94 -14.58 15.06
CA ARG A 403 10.66 -14.27 15.73
C ARG A 403 9.56 -14.64 14.74
N THR A 404 8.87 -15.73 15.06
CA THR A 404 7.81 -16.38 14.29
C THR A 404 6.96 -15.35 13.58
N PHE A 405 6.87 -15.47 12.26
CA PHE A 405 6.01 -14.65 11.43
C PHE A 405 4.59 -14.67 12.02
N PRO A 406 4.09 -13.54 12.53
CA PRO A 406 2.99 -13.52 13.49
C PRO A 406 1.68 -14.13 12.98
N PHE A 407 1.52 -14.22 11.66
CA PHE A 407 0.32 -14.69 10.97
C PHE A 407 0.54 -15.95 10.13
N ILE A 408 1.71 -16.60 10.25
CA ILE A 408 2.01 -17.84 9.52
C ILE A 408 1.86 -19.01 10.49
N LYS A 409 0.77 -19.77 10.34
CA LYS A 409 0.60 -21.06 11.01
C LYS A 409 1.28 -22.13 10.17
N LEU A 410 2.31 -22.76 10.74
CA LEU A 410 2.95 -23.94 10.16
C LEU A 410 2.42 -25.14 10.94
N ASP A 411 1.64 -26.00 10.28
CA ASP A 411 1.15 -27.22 10.90
C ASP A 411 2.31 -28.21 11.16
N ASP A 412 2.10 -29.17 12.06
CA ASP A 412 3.07 -30.25 12.31
C ASP A 412 3.26 -31.09 11.04
N PHE A 413 4.39 -30.90 10.36
CA PHE A 413 4.74 -31.64 9.16
C PHE A 413 5.45 -32.95 9.50
N ASN A 414 5.17 -34.01 8.73
CA ASN A 414 6.00 -35.22 8.73
C ASN A 414 7.39 -34.94 8.13
N ASN A 415 8.44 -35.45 8.79
CA ASN A 415 9.83 -35.30 8.36
C ASN A 415 10.07 -35.87 6.95
N MET A 416 10.61 -35.03 6.06
CA MET A 416 11.11 -35.44 4.76
C MET A 416 12.63 -35.19 4.73
N ASN A 417 13.42 -36.22 4.46
CA ASN A 417 14.89 -36.12 4.39
C ASN A 417 15.32 -36.06 2.93
N PHE A 418 15.18 -34.90 2.28
CA PHE A 418 15.69 -34.67 0.92
C PHE A 418 16.91 -33.75 0.95
N ILE A 419 17.95 -34.12 0.18
CA ILE A 419 19.09 -33.26 -0.10
C ILE A 419 18.79 -32.46 -1.36
N HIS A 420 18.94 -31.15 -1.27
CA HIS A 420 18.74 -30.24 -2.39
C HIS A 420 20.08 -29.92 -3.04
N LEU A 421 20.13 -30.06 -4.36
CA LEU A 421 21.30 -29.75 -5.16
C LEU A 421 20.95 -28.63 -6.08
N VAL A 422 21.72 -27.54 -6.01
CA VAL A 422 21.44 -26.33 -6.76
C VAL A 422 22.71 -25.87 -7.47
N VAL A 423 22.61 -25.68 -8.78
CA VAL A 423 23.62 -24.97 -9.58
C VAL A 423 23.06 -23.58 -9.85
N LYS A 424 23.82 -22.55 -9.50
CA LYS A 424 23.43 -21.15 -9.70
C LYS A 424 24.44 -20.45 -10.60
N TYR A 425 23.92 -19.65 -11.52
CA TYR A 425 24.66 -18.65 -12.29
C TYR A 425 24.07 -17.29 -11.93
N GLU A 426 24.77 -16.55 -11.07
CA GLU A 426 24.38 -15.23 -10.58
C GLU A 426 24.88 -14.16 -11.55
N LYS A 427 23.94 -13.39 -12.10
CA LYS A 427 24.24 -12.36 -13.11
C LYS A 427 24.18 -10.98 -12.48
N TYR A 428 23.09 -10.72 -11.77
CA TYR A 428 22.87 -9.45 -11.08
C TYR A 428 22.40 -9.67 -9.65
N GLU A 429 22.80 -8.75 -8.78
CA GLU A 429 22.35 -8.65 -7.40
C GLU A 429 21.64 -7.31 -7.22
N ILE A 430 20.47 -7.34 -6.59
CA ILE A 430 19.70 -6.15 -6.22
C ILE A 430 19.72 -6.05 -4.71
N LEU A 431 20.22 -4.93 -4.19
CA LEU A 431 20.31 -4.65 -2.76
C LEU A 431 19.35 -3.54 -2.37
N ILE A 432 18.59 -3.79 -1.31
CA ILE A 432 17.63 -2.87 -0.72
C ILE A 432 18.10 -2.60 0.70
N ASN A 433 18.46 -1.35 0.98
CA ASN A 433 18.88 -0.96 2.30
C ASN A 433 17.66 -0.82 3.23
N ARG A 434 17.75 -1.50 4.38
CA ARG A 434 16.67 -1.56 5.37
C ARG A 434 16.30 -0.19 5.96
N ASP A 435 17.28 0.70 6.10
CA ASP A 435 17.08 2.02 6.72
C ASP A 435 16.35 3.00 5.78
N TYR A 436 16.26 2.66 4.49
CA TYR A 436 15.60 3.47 3.47
C TYR A 436 14.29 2.84 2.99
N ILE A 437 13.68 1.98 3.80
CA ILE A 437 12.33 1.46 3.57
C ILE A 437 11.39 1.74 4.74
N GLU A 438 10.16 2.10 4.41
CA GLU A 438 9.07 2.41 5.33
C GLU A 438 7.80 1.66 4.91
N PRO A 439 6.82 1.45 5.78
CA PRO A 439 5.51 0.94 5.38
C PRO A 439 4.80 1.94 4.46
N SER A 440 4.15 1.44 3.41
CA SER A 440 3.34 2.28 2.52
C SER A 440 2.12 2.85 3.25
N GLU A 441 1.64 4.01 2.83
CA GLU A 441 0.46 4.65 3.44
C GLU A 441 -0.77 3.74 3.38
N GLU A 442 -0.97 3.04 2.26
CA GLU A 442 -2.07 2.10 2.10
C GLU A 442 -1.96 0.90 3.04
N PHE A 443 -0.75 0.38 3.23
CA PHE A 443 -0.50 -0.72 4.16
C PHE A 443 -0.75 -0.28 5.60
N ASN A 444 -0.23 0.89 6.00
CA ASN A 444 -0.52 1.48 7.31
C ASN A 444 -2.01 1.69 7.55
N ASN A 445 -2.72 2.27 6.59
CA ASN A 445 -4.17 2.47 6.67
C ASN A 445 -4.93 1.14 6.79
N ALA A 446 -4.48 0.09 6.10
CA ALA A 446 -5.07 -1.25 6.20
C ALA A 446 -4.84 -1.87 7.59
N ILE A 447 -3.64 -1.72 8.16
CA ILE A 447 -3.31 -2.18 9.52
C ILE A 447 -4.16 -1.43 10.57
N GLU A 448 -4.25 -0.11 10.49
CA GLU A 448 -5.07 0.69 11.41
C GLU A 448 -6.56 0.34 11.30
N LYS A 449 -7.05 0.11 10.08
CA LYS A 449 -8.42 -0.37 9.88
C LYS A 449 -8.63 -1.73 10.55
N ALA A 450 -7.70 -2.67 10.37
CA ALA A 450 -7.76 -4.00 10.97
C ALA A 450 -7.74 -3.94 12.51
N PHE A 451 -6.98 -3.03 13.12
CA PHE A 451 -7.03 -2.82 14.57
C PHE A 451 -8.41 -2.37 15.06
N ASN A 452 -9.14 -1.58 14.28
CA ASN A 452 -10.46 -1.10 14.68
C ASN A 452 -11.58 -2.14 14.50
N GLU A 453 -11.29 -3.32 13.95
CA GLU A 453 -12.26 -4.40 13.84
C GLU A 453 -12.43 -5.19 15.15
N MET A 454 -13.60 -5.81 15.30
CA MET A 454 -13.92 -6.68 16.44
C MET A 454 -13.20 -8.04 16.41
N LYS A 455 -12.76 -8.49 15.23
CA LYS A 455 -11.93 -9.69 15.04
C LYS A 455 -10.56 -9.31 14.47
N PRO A 456 -9.74 -8.58 15.23
CA PRO A 456 -8.53 -7.94 14.70
C PRO A 456 -7.47 -8.94 14.20
N PHE A 457 -7.39 -10.14 14.80
CA PHE A 457 -6.46 -11.17 14.34
C PHE A 457 -6.74 -11.60 12.89
N ASN A 458 -8.01 -11.92 12.59
CA ASN A 458 -8.42 -12.33 11.23
C ASN A 458 -8.27 -11.18 10.23
N ALA A 459 -8.59 -9.95 10.66
CA ALA A 459 -8.43 -8.76 9.84
C ALA A 459 -6.96 -8.51 9.49
N LEU A 460 -6.05 -8.59 10.47
CA LEU A 460 -4.62 -8.44 10.26
C LEU A 460 -4.08 -9.56 9.37
N GLN A 461 -4.48 -10.82 9.60
CA GLN A 461 -4.09 -11.93 8.74
C GLN A 461 -4.48 -11.68 7.28
N ALA A 462 -5.70 -11.19 7.02
CA ALA A 462 -6.13 -10.83 5.67
C ALA A 462 -5.28 -9.71 5.05
N VAL A 463 -4.82 -8.74 5.84
CA VAL A 463 -3.91 -7.68 5.38
C VAL A 463 -2.55 -8.27 4.98
N PHE A 464 -1.94 -9.13 5.81
CA PHE A 464 -0.68 -9.79 5.47
C PHE A 464 -0.81 -10.79 4.31
N ASP A 465 -1.98 -11.41 4.11
CA ASP A 465 -2.27 -12.23 2.93
C ASP A 465 -2.32 -11.40 1.63
N GLU A 466 -2.82 -10.15 1.70
CA GLU A 466 -2.94 -9.28 0.52
C GLU A 466 -1.63 -8.56 0.17
N TYR A 467 -0.92 -8.05 1.18
CA TYR A 467 0.29 -7.23 1.02
C TYR A 467 1.58 -8.04 1.10
N GLY A 468 1.52 -9.28 1.59
CA GLY A 468 2.66 -10.16 1.81
C GLY A 468 2.98 -10.32 3.30
N HIS A 469 3.76 -11.36 3.60
CA HIS A 469 4.23 -11.66 4.94
C HIS A 469 5.71 -11.31 5.12
N LEU A 470 6.47 -11.48 4.04
CA LEU A 470 7.91 -11.34 4.00
C LEU A 470 8.32 -10.30 2.97
N PHE A 471 9.53 -9.78 3.10
CA PHE A 471 10.14 -8.96 2.07
C PHE A 471 11.65 -9.24 1.96
N PRO A 472 12.20 -9.45 0.75
CA PRO A 472 13.62 -9.66 0.55
C PRO A 472 14.39 -8.33 0.54
N LEU A 473 15.49 -8.25 1.28
CA LEU A 473 16.42 -7.11 1.17
C LEU A 473 17.52 -7.34 0.12
N ARG A 474 17.74 -8.59 -0.28
CA ARG A 474 18.68 -8.97 -1.32
C ARG A 474 18.00 -9.91 -2.31
N ILE A 475 18.09 -9.61 -3.61
CA ILE A 475 17.49 -10.42 -4.67
C ILE A 475 18.55 -10.73 -5.71
N ILE A 476 18.71 -12.01 -6.06
CA ILE A 476 19.66 -12.46 -7.08
C ILE A 476 18.92 -12.87 -8.35
N LEU A 477 19.34 -12.25 -9.45
CA LEU A 477 18.88 -12.55 -10.80
C LEU A 477 19.93 -13.33 -11.56
N GLY A 478 19.50 -14.36 -12.28
CA GLY A 478 20.40 -15.22 -13.02
C GLY A 478 19.70 -16.42 -13.61
N LYS A 479 20.34 -17.59 -13.51
CA LYS A 479 19.78 -18.89 -13.90
C LYS A 479 20.12 -19.96 -12.86
N SER A 480 19.19 -20.87 -12.63
CA SER A 480 19.39 -21.96 -11.68
C SER A 480 18.89 -23.31 -12.20
N LEU A 481 19.62 -24.36 -11.83
CA LEU A 481 19.25 -25.74 -12.05
C LEU A 481 19.21 -26.47 -10.71
N LYS A 482 18.24 -27.38 -10.54
CA LYS A 482 18.07 -28.10 -9.29
C LYS A 482 17.80 -29.60 -9.47
N ASN A 483 18.17 -30.38 -8.47
CA ASN A 483 17.80 -31.79 -8.31
C ASN A 483 17.53 -32.05 -6.80
N MET A 484 16.62 -32.99 -6.51
CA MET A 484 16.34 -33.45 -5.14
C MET A 484 16.69 -34.93 -5.05
N SER A 485 17.53 -35.30 -4.08
CA SER A 485 17.95 -36.69 -3.86
C SER A 485 17.61 -37.16 -2.45
N THR A 486 17.33 -38.46 -2.30
CA THR A 486 17.15 -39.14 -1.00
C THR A 486 18.42 -39.83 -0.51
N THR A 487 19.51 -39.79 -1.28
CA THR A 487 20.77 -40.47 -0.93
C THR A 487 21.49 -39.71 0.19
N ASN A 488 21.64 -40.32 1.36
CA ASN A 488 22.42 -39.76 2.47
C ASN A 488 23.86 -39.49 2.02
N PHE A 489 24.25 -38.21 2.03
CA PHE A 489 25.60 -37.77 1.67
C PHE A 489 26.43 -37.55 2.94
N PHE A 490 27.67 -38.08 2.96
CA PHE A 490 28.52 -38.10 4.16
C PHE A 490 29.66 -37.06 4.14
N ASP A 491 29.82 -36.27 3.08
CA ASP A 491 30.86 -35.25 2.97
C ASP A 491 30.34 -33.82 3.17
N THR A 492 31.11 -32.99 3.87
CA THR A 492 30.84 -31.56 4.10
C THR A 492 31.17 -30.71 2.87
N PHE A 493 30.33 -30.76 1.84
CA PHE A 493 30.38 -29.81 0.73
C PHE A 493 29.36 -28.70 0.96
N LYS A 494 29.81 -27.48 1.28
CA LYS A 494 28.90 -26.34 1.48
C LYS A 494 28.72 -25.46 0.24
N LYS A 495 29.77 -25.16 -0.53
CA LYS A 495 29.68 -24.35 -1.77
C LYS A 495 30.95 -24.58 -2.61
N ILE A 496 30.80 -24.83 -3.92
CA ILE A 496 31.90 -25.04 -4.85
C ILE A 496 31.78 -24.05 -5.99
N ASN A 497 32.78 -23.19 -6.17
CA ASN A 497 32.82 -22.27 -7.30
C ASN A 497 33.07 -23.04 -8.60
N LEU A 498 32.32 -22.68 -9.65
CA LEU A 498 32.43 -23.24 -10.97
C LEU A 498 33.12 -22.20 -11.87
N GLU A 499 34.22 -22.57 -12.49
CA GLU A 499 34.83 -21.79 -13.58
C GLU A 499 34.24 -22.29 -14.91
N LEU A 500 33.81 -21.38 -15.79
CA LEU A 500 33.34 -21.72 -17.13
C LEU A 500 34.53 -22.05 -18.05
N PRO A 501 34.49 -23.14 -18.84
CA PRO A 501 33.39 -24.10 -19.04
C PRO A 501 33.24 -25.09 -17.88
N ILE A 502 31.99 -25.48 -17.57
CA ILE A 502 31.62 -26.23 -16.34
C ILE A 502 31.94 -27.74 -16.44
N THR A 503 33.11 -28.07 -16.96
CA THR A 503 33.63 -29.45 -17.03
C THR A 503 33.74 -30.12 -15.65
N SER A 504 33.93 -29.31 -14.61
CA SER A 504 33.96 -29.77 -13.21
C SER A 504 32.60 -30.27 -12.72
N LEU A 505 31.47 -29.70 -13.16
CA LEU A 505 30.13 -30.09 -12.71
C LEU A 505 29.79 -31.54 -13.09
N HIS A 506 30.15 -31.99 -14.30
CA HIS A 506 29.94 -33.40 -14.69
C HIS A 506 30.65 -34.37 -13.75
N SER A 507 31.88 -34.04 -13.31
CA SER A 507 32.63 -34.86 -12.35
C SER A 507 31.91 -34.95 -11.01
N TYR A 508 31.31 -33.85 -10.53
CA TYR A 508 30.52 -33.84 -9.31
C TYR A 508 29.20 -34.60 -9.46
N LEU A 509 28.42 -34.34 -10.51
CA LEU A 509 27.14 -35.03 -10.74
C LEU A 509 27.32 -36.55 -10.87
N ASN A 510 28.37 -37.00 -11.56
CA ASN A 510 28.72 -38.42 -11.65
C ASN A 510 29.06 -39.04 -10.30
N LYS A 511 29.83 -38.33 -9.44
CA LYS A 511 30.10 -38.79 -8.06
C LYS A 511 28.82 -38.91 -7.21
N LEU A 512 27.85 -38.04 -7.47
CA LEU A 512 26.56 -38.00 -6.77
C LEU A 512 25.51 -38.96 -7.37
N ASN A 513 25.84 -39.66 -8.46
CA ASN A 513 24.92 -40.52 -9.22
C ASN A 513 23.67 -39.77 -9.71
N ILE A 514 23.85 -38.55 -10.20
CA ILE A 514 22.77 -37.69 -10.72
C ILE A 514 22.86 -37.65 -12.24
N SER A 515 21.79 -38.10 -12.89
CA SER A 515 21.71 -38.16 -14.35
C SER A 515 21.13 -36.92 -15.01
N TYR A 516 20.44 -36.05 -14.25
CA TYR A 516 19.81 -34.85 -14.80
C TYR A 516 19.69 -33.73 -13.79
N LEU A 517 19.55 -32.49 -14.29
CA LEU A 517 19.11 -31.35 -13.50
C LEU A 517 17.81 -30.80 -14.11
N THR A 518 17.02 -30.11 -13.29
CA THR A 518 15.77 -29.48 -13.73
C THR A 518 15.85 -27.96 -13.65
N THR A 519 15.31 -27.29 -14.66
CA THR A 519 15.09 -25.84 -14.62
C THR A 519 14.00 -25.47 -13.61
N GLN A 520 13.88 -24.20 -13.27
CA GLN A 520 12.78 -23.72 -12.43
C GLN A 520 11.39 -24.01 -13.01
N LYS A 521 11.27 -24.07 -14.34
CA LYS A 521 10.02 -24.41 -15.05
C LYS A 521 9.77 -25.92 -15.18
N GLY A 522 10.67 -26.76 -14.66
CA GLY A 522 10.55 -28.22 -14.66
C GLY A 522 11.10 -28.92 -15.90
N TYR A 523 11.69 -28.19 -16.86
CA TYR A 523 12.38 -28.82 -17.99
C TYR A 523 13.64 -29.56 -17.52
N ILE A 524 13.79 -30.79 -18.01
CA ILE A 524 14.94 -31.67 -17.72
C ILE A 524 16.09 -31.30 -18.65
N ILE A 525 17.30 -31.19 -18.10
CA ILE A 525 18.55 -30.98 -18.83
C ILE A 525 19.49 -32.14 -18.56
N GLU A 526 19.84 -32.83 -19.64
CA GLU A 526 20.78 -33.96 -19.68
C GLU A 526 22.03 -33.50 -20.44
N ASP A 527 23.18 -33.54 -19.78
CA ASP A 527 24.54 -33.41 -20.34
C ASP A 527 24.91 -32.20 -21.22
N ASN A 528 24.04 -31.18 -21.39
CA ASN A 528 24.35 -29.96 -22.16
C ASN A 528 24.18 -28.67 -21.34
N TYR A 529 24.85 -28.61 -20.19
CA TYR A 529 24.73 -27.49 -19.24
C TYR A 529 25.41 -26.21 -19.75
N ASP A 530 26.56 -26.32 -20.42
CA ASP A 530 27.32 -25.16 -20.94
C ASP A 530 26.53 -24.39 -22.01
N ASP A 531 25.93 -25.08 -22.99
CA ASP A 531 25.07 -24.41 -23.99
C ASP A 531 23.87 -23.73 -23.34
N TRP A 532 23.32 -24.32 -22.28
CA TRP A 532 22.18 -23.77 -21.59
C TRP A 532 22.55 -22.44 -20.90
N PHE A 533 23.68 -22.39 -20.19
CA PHE A 533 24.16 -21.13 -19.60
C PHE A 533 24.49 -20.09 -20.67
N GLN A 534 25.17 -20.45 -21.77
CA GLN A 534 25.51 -19.52 -22.84
C GLN A 534 24.28 -18.94 -23.58
N LYS A 535 23.28 -19.77 -23.88
CA LYS A 535 22.02 -19.32 -24.51
C LYS A 535 21.16 -18.47 -23.57
N SER A 536 21.39 -18.56 -22.26
CA SER A 536 20.54 -17.95 -21.23
C SER A 536 20.92 -16.52 -20.81
N ASN A 537 22.00 -15.95 -21.33
CA ASN A 537 22.46 -14.59 -20.97
C ASN A 537 21.39 -13.48 -21.09
N ASN A 538 20.35 -13.70 -21.89
CA ASN A 538 19.26 -12.74 -22.11
C ASN A 538 17.94 -13.11 -21.40
N ASP A 539 17.81 -14.29 -20.80
CA ASP A 539 16.59 -14.80 -20.17
C ASP A 539 16.80 -14.97 -18.66
N LEU A 540 16.73 -13.88 -17.89
CA LEU A 540 16.97 -13.91 -16.45
C LEU A 540 15.74 -14.43 -15.67
N GLU A 541 15.97 -15.02 -14.51
CA GLU A 541 14.95 -15.37 -13.52
C GLU A 541 15.43 -15.00 -12.11
N ILE A 542 14.50 -14.84 -11.15
CA ILE A 542 14.88 -14.78 -9.74
C ILE A 542 15.35 -16.18 -9.33
N ILE A 543 16.61 -16.28 -8.93
CA ILE A 543 17.22 -17.54 -8.47
C ILE A 543 17.35 -17.60 -6.95
N GLU A 544 17.32 -16.43 -6.30
CA GLU A 544 17.48 -16.35 -4.85
C GLU A 544 16.85 -15.07 -4.28
N TYR A 545 16.16 -15.25 -3.16
CA TYR A 545 15.80 -14.19 -2.23
C TYR A 545 16.62 -14.39 -0.95
N ASP A 546 17.25 -13.32 -0.49
CA ASP A 546 18.16 -13.37 0.63
C ASP A 546 17.91 -12.17 1.56
N GLU A 547 18.43 -12.28 2.78
CA GLU A 547 18.22 -11.29 3.85
C GLU A 547 16.74 -10.96 4.09
N ILE A 548 15.91 -11.99 4.22
CA ILE A 548 14.46 -11.82 4.37
C ILE A 548 14.13 -11.17 5.72
N ILE A 549 13.24 -10.18 5.66
CA ILE A 549 12.61 -9.52 6.80
C ILE A 549 11.11 -9.83 6.84
N SER A 550 10.49 -9.76 8.02
CA SER A 550 9.02 -9.76 8.11
C SER A 550 8.48 -8.36 7.79
N LEU A 551 7.32 -8.29 7.13
CA LEU A 551 6.59 -7.03 7.00
C LEU A 551 6.06 -6.52 8.35
N TYR A 552 6.01 -7.35 9.39
CA TYR A 552 5.83 -6.89 10.76
C TYR A 552 7.00 -6.00 11.22
N ASP A 553 8.23 -6.30 10.79
CA ASP A 553 9.41 -5.59 11.25
C ASP A 553 9.46 -4.15 10.74
N ILE A 554 8.80 -3.81 9.64
CA ILE A 554 8.80 -2.44 9.08
C ILE A 554 7.77 -1.52 9.77
N LEU A 555 6.83 -2.10 10.54
CA LEU A 555 5.79 -1.32 11.21
C LEU A 555 6.35 -0.41 12.31
N GLU A 556 5.59 0.62 12.65
CA GLU A 556 5.92 1.52 13.74
C GLU A 556 5.89 0.81 15.11
N SER A 557 6.59 1.38 16.09
CA SER A 557 6.70 0.77 17.43
C SER A 557 5.36 0.61 18.15
N GLU A 558 4.40 1.53 17.95
CA GLU A 558 3.07 1.40 18.56
C GLU A 558 2.25 0.29 17.89
N GLN A 559 2.30 0.20 16.56
CA GLN A 559 1.61 -0.84 15.80
C GLN A 559 2.12 -2.23 16.18
N LYS A 560 3.43 -2.41 16.30
CA LYS A 560 4.05 -3.65 16.76
C LYS A 560 3.55 -4.07 18.15
N LYS A 561 3.53 -3.14 19.11
CA LYS A 561 2.99 -3.40 20.46
C LYS A 561 1.51 -3.81 20.42
N ASN A 562 0.71 -3.21 19.54
CA ASN A 562 -0.70 -3.56 19.39
C ASN A 562 -0.87 -4.97 18.80
N ILE A 563 -0.08 -5.33 17.78
CA ILE A 563 -0.05 -6.68 17.22
C ILE A 563 0.38 -7.69 18.29
N ASP A 564 1.46 -7.41 19.02
CA ASP A 564 1.94 -8.29 20.10
C ASP A 564 0.88 -8.48 21.19
N CYS A 565 0.10 -7.44 21.50
CA CYS A 565 -1.01 -7.53 22.43
C CYS A 565 -2.12 -8.48 21.93
N ILE A 566 -2.44 -8.41 20.63
CA ILE A 566 -3.44 -9.28 19.97
C ILE A 566 -2.96 -10.73 19.92
N LEU A 567 -1.67 -10.95 19.68
CA LEU A 567 -1.03 -12.27 19.62
C LEU A 567 -0.68 -12.85 20.99
N SER A 568 -0.85 -12.07 22.07
CA SER A 568 -0.54 -12.54 23.40
C SER A 568 -1.55 -13.60 23.85
N ASN A 569 -1.04 -14.67 24.46
CA ASN A 569 -1.87 -15.75 25.02
C ASN A 569 -2.49 -15.38 26.40
N ASN A 570 -2.37 -14.10 26.80
CA ASN A 570 -2.79 -13.61 28.10
C ASN A 570 -4.28 -13.28 28.12
N LEU A 571 -4.90 -13.33 29.31
CA LEU A 571 -6.27 -12.89 29.47
C LEU A 571 -6.39 -11.37 29.25
N LYS A 572 -7.45 -10.97 28.57
CA LYS A 572 -7.77 -9.58 28.24
C LYS A 572 -9.25 -9.32 28.40
N ILE A 573 -9.60 -8.04 28.50
CA ILE A 573 -10.99 -7.60 28.32
C ILE A 573 -11.32 -7.78 26.84
N ILE A 574 -12.20 -8.73 26.54
CA ILE A 574 -12.58 -9.10 25.18
C ILE A 574 -13.61 -8.13 24.63
N MET A 575 -14.61 -7.80 25.43
CA MET A 575 -15.73 -6.96 25.04
C MET A 575 -16.47 -6.51 26.30
N THR A 576 -17.11 -5.34 26.22
CA THR A 576 -17.96 -4.78 27.26
C THR A 576 -19.34 -4.43 26.71
N GLY A 577 -20.36 -4.46 27.56
CA GLY A 577 -21.70 -4.14 27.08
C GLY A 577 -22.68 -3.77 28.18
N ILE A 578 -23.82 -3.28 27.72
CA ILE A 578 -24.93 -2.83 28.56
C ILE A 578 -26.24 -3.27 27.93
N ASN A 579 -27.13 -3.86 28.73
CA ASN A 579 -28.47 -4.23 28.27
C ASN A 579 -29.53 -3.69 29.23
N ASP A 580 -30.67 -3.24 28.69
CA ASP A 580 -31.80 -2.85 29.52
C ASP A 580 -32.57 -4.08 30.05
N LEU A 581 -33.21 -3.86 31.19
CA LEU A 581 -33.95 -4.88 31.93
C LEU A 581 -35.47 -4.62 31.89
N LYS A 582 -35.96 -3.81 30.93
CA LYS A 582 -37.36 -3.34 30.90
C LYS A 582 -38.38 -4.47 30.79
N ASN A 583 -38.01 -5.55 30.12
CA ASN A 583 -38.88 -6.68 29.81
C ASN A 583 -38.96 -7.74 30.94
N LEU A 584 -38.35 -7.49 32.10
CA LEU A 584 -38.43 -8.41 33.24
C LEU A 584 -39.73 -8.20 34.01
N ASP A 585 -40.36 -9.30 34.41
CA ASP A 585 -41.50 -9.27 35.33
C ASP A 585 -41.03 -8.81 36.72
N LYS A 586 -41.74 -7.86 37.33
CA LYS A 586 -41.39 -7.26 38.62
C LYS A 586 -41.67 -8.20 39.81
N ASP A 587 -42.59 -9.14 39.64
CA ASP A 587 -43.12 -9.96 40.74
C ASP A 587 -42.34 -11.27 40.94
N ASN A 588 -41.33 -11.53 40.11
CA ASN A 588 -40.49 -12.73 40.22
C ASN A 588 -39.50 -12.64 41.38
N VAL A 589 -39.37 -13.73 42.14
CA VAL A 589 -38.34 -13.92 43.18
C VAL A 589 -36.92 -13.91 42.59
N GLN A 590 -36.81 -14.29 41.32
CA GLN A 590 -35.56 -14.36 40.57
C GLN A 590 -35.84 -14.09 39.10
N HIS A 591 -35.02 -13.24 38.47
CA HIS A 591 -35.15 -12.92 37.06
C HIS A 591 -34.05 -13.60 36.26
N PHE A 592 -34.41 -14.06 35.06
CA PHE A 592 -33.46 -14.60 34.08
C PHE A 592 -33.44 -13.71 32.85
N LYS A 593 -32.24 -13.32 32.41
CA LYS A 593 -32.06 -12.53 31.20
C LYS A 593 -30.96 -13.15 30.36
N ARG A 594 -31.32 -13.63 29.17
CA ARG A 594 -30.34 -14.00 28.15
C ARG A 594 -29.76 -12.72 27.53
N ILE A 595 -28.44 -12.67 27.41
CA ILE A 595 -27.69 -11.65 26.69
C ILE A 595 -27.06 -12.33 25.50
N ASN A 596 -27.49 -11.92 24.31
CA ASN A 596 -26.89 -12.37 23.06
C ASN A 596 -25.83 -11.37 22.64
N ILE A 597 -24.69 -11.90 22.24
CA ILE A 597 -23.61 -11.15 21.62
C ILE A 597 -23.82 -11.26 20.12
N ASP A 598 -23.84 -10.13 19.41
CA ASP A 598 -24.10 -10.12 17.96
C ASP A 598 -22.98 -10.81 17.15
N LEU A 599 -21.82 -11.01 17.77
CA LEU A 599 -20.65 -11.71 17.22
C LEU A 599 -20.45 -13.06 17.93
N SER A 600 -20.38 -14.15 17.15
CA SER A 600 -20.04 -15.46 17.69
C SER A 600 -18.57 -15.47 18.16
N LEU A 601 -18.38 -15.77 19.44
CA LEU A 601 -17.13 -16.19 20.05
C LEU A 601 -16.81 -17.60 19.54
N GLU A 602 -15.56 -17.89 19.17
CA GLU A 602 -15.17 -19.20 18.60
C GLU A 602 -14.93 -20.29 19.66
N ASP A 603 -14.92 -19.89 20.94
CA ASP A 603 -14.70 -20.75 22.10
C ASP A 603 -15.64 -20.29 23.24
N GLU A 604 -16.01 -21.21 24.14
CA GLU A 604 -16.86 -20.97 25.31
C GLU A 604 -16.05 -20.66 26.59
N ASN A 605 -14.73 -20.80 26.53
CA ASN A 605 -13.79 -20.56 27.63
C ASN A 605 -13.57 -19.06 27.88
N TYR A 606 -14.63 -18.37 28.30
CA TYR A 606 -14.59 -16.99 28.76
C TYR A 606 -15.35 -16.83 30.07
N GLU A 607 -15.06 -15.73 30.76
CA GLU A 607 -15.70 -15.40 32.01
C GLU A 607 -16.37 -14.03 31.93
N VAL A 608 -17.52 -13.89 32.57
CA VAL A 608 -18.29 -12.64 32.55
C VAL A 608 -18.38 -12.08 33.96
N PHE A 609 -18.09 -10.79 34.07
CA PHE A 609 -18.22 -10.00 35.28
C PHE A 609 -19.13 -8.81 35.02
N GLY A 610 -19.78 -8.29 36.05
CA GLY A 610 -20.72 -7.19 35.84
C GLY A 610 -21.57 -6.85 37.05
N SER A 611 -22.39 -5.82 36.90
CA SER A 611 -23.27 -5.33 37.95
C SER A 611 -24.60 -4.81 37.39
N ILE A 612 -25.54 -4.54 38.30
CA ILE A 612 -26.79 -3.85 37.96
C ILE A 612 -26.63 -2.37 38.27
N ILE A 613 -26.88 -1.52 37.27
CA ILE A 613 -26.84 -0.07 37.41
C ILE A 613 -28.24 0.53 37.25
N THR A 614 -28.51 1.57 38.01
CA THR A 614 -29.76 2.33 37.90
C THR A 614 -29.70 3.33 36.74
N LYS A 615 -30.85 3.91 36.34
CA LYS A 615 -30.91 4.98 35.32
C LYS A 615 -30.02 6.19 35.63
N ASN A 616 -29.66 6.42 36.90
CA ASN A 616 -28.77 7.49 37.33
C ASN A 616 -27.27 7.08 37.32
N ASN A 617 -26.91 5.96 36.67
CA ASN A 617 -25.55 5.41 36.61
C ASN A 617 -24.93 5.10 37.99
N LEU A 618 -25.75 4.75 38.98
CA LEU A 618 -25.26 4.27 40.27
C LEU A 618 -25.37 2.74 40.31
N MET A 619 -24.29 2.09 40.74
CA MET A 619 -24.29 0.65 41.05
C MET A 619 -25.34 0.37 42.13
N SER A 620 -26.30 -0.51 41.83
CA SER A 620 -27.32 -0.92 42.80
C SER A 620 -26.78 -2.05 43.66
N LYS A 621 -26.78 -1.82 44.99
CA LYS A 621 -26.50 -2.85 45.99
C LYS A 621 -27.75 -3.69 46.32
N ASP A 622 -28.88 -3.39 45.68
CA ASP A 622 -30.17 -4.03 45.95
C ASP A 622 -30.39 -5.29 45.11
N PHE A 623 -29.50 -5.57 44.16
CA PHE A 623 -29.58 -6.73 43.28
C PHE A 623 -28.25 -7.48 43.24
N LEU A 624 -28.33 -8.79 43.40
CA LEU A 624 -27.23 -9.70 43.09
C LEU A 624 -27.39 -10.17 41.64
N VAL A 625 -26.33 -10.04 40.83
CA VAL A 625 -26.30 -10.56 39.46
C VAL A 625 -25.30 -11.70 39.36
N LYS A 626 -25.65 -12.75 38.63
CA LYS A 626 -24.80 -13.90 38.35
C LYS A 626 -24.83 -14.21 36.87
N PHE A 627 -23.70 -14.60 36.28
CA PHE A 627 -23.59 -14.95 34.86
C PHE A 627 -23.34 -16.46 34.70
N ARG A 628 -24.06 -17.11 33.80
CA ARG A 628 -24.00 -18.56 33.56
C ARG A 628 -24.47 -18.95 32.17
N LEU A 629 -24.39 -20.25 31.86
CA LEU A 629 -24.84 -20.83 30.59
C LEU A 629 -24.17 -20.09 29.41
N PHE A 630 -22.84 -20.13 29.44
CA PHE A 630 -21.98 -19.57 28.40
C PHE A 630 -22.08 -20.46 27.17
N ASP A 631 -22.27 -19.83 26.02
CA ASP A 631 -22.09 -20.45 24.71
C ASP A 631 -21.39 -19.44 23.79
N VAL A 632 -21.11 -19.89 22.58
CA VAL A 632 -20.46 -19.09 21.53
C VAL A 632 -21.21 -17.81 21.15
N ASN A 633 -22.52 -17.71 21.41
CA ASN A 633 -23.35 -16.55 21.05
C ASN A 633 -23.72 -15.67 22.26
N GLY A 634 -23.18 -15.96 23.44
CA GLY A 634 -23.40 -15.16 24.64
C GLY A 634 -23.75 -15.99 25.87
N PHE A 635 -24.42 -15.35 26.81
CA PHE A 635 -24.56 -15.87 28.17
C PHE A 635 -25.88 -15.46 28.81
N SER A 636 -26.27 -16.15 29.86
CA SER A 636 -27.46 -15.82 30.65
C SER A 636 -27.08 -15.20 31.97
N SER A 637 -27.81 -14.18 32.39
CA SER A 637 -27.73 -13.64 33.74
C SER A 637 -28.93 -14.06 34.59
N ILE A 638 -28.64 -14.29 35.86
CA ILE A 638 -29.61 -14.46 36.93
C ILE A 638 -29.55 -13.20 37.78
N ILE A 639 -30.68 -12.58 38.05
CA ILE A 639 -30.75 -11.39 38.90
C ILE A 639 -31.68 -11.70 40.08
N LYS A 640 -31.16 -11.53 41.30
CA LYS A 640 -31.88 -11.79 42.54
C LYS A 640 -31.95 -10.51 43.39
N PRO A 641 -33.15 -9.99 43.74
CA PRO A 641 -33.27 -8.84 44.62
C PRO A 641 -32.86 -9.20 46.05
N LEU A 642 -32.14 -8.28 46.72
CA LEU A 642 -31.77 -8.37 48.13
C LEU A 642 -32.84 -7.64 48.97
N ASN A 643 -33.17 -8.21 50.14
CA ASN A 643 -34.31 -7.86 51.03
C ASN A 643 -34.81 -6.40 50.97
N ASN A 644 -36.10 -6.22 50.64
CA ASN A 644 -36.84 -4.95 50.59
C ASN A 644 -36.28 -3.86 49.63
N SER A 645 -35.73 -4.28 48.48
CA SER A 645 -35.38 -3.35 47.39
C SER A 645 -36.57 -2.45 47.01
N LYS A 646 -36.39 -1.13 47.10
CA LYS A 646 -37.37 -0.13 46.61
C LYS A 646 -37.15 0.22 45.13
N VAL A 647 -36.11 -0.35 44.50
CA VAL A 647 -35.70 -0.01 43.14
C VAL A 647 -36.45 -0.90 42.14
N ASP A 648 -37.08 -0.29 41.13
CA ASP A 648 -37.74 -1.02 40.04
C ASP A 648 -36.68 -1.54 39.05
N ILE A 649 -36.48 -2.87 39.01
CA ILE A 649 -35.50 -3.52 38.14
C ILE A 649 -35.69 -3.19 36.66
N ARG A 650 -36.92 -2.92 36.22
CA ARG A 650 -37.23 -2.56 34.82
C ARG A 650 -36.67 -1.21 34.40
N LYS A 651 -36.27 -0.38 35.37
CA LYS A 651 -35.58 0.90 35.14
C LYS A 651 -34.06 0.79 35.24
N CYS A 652 -33.54 -0.42 35.45
CA CYS A 652 -32.13 -0.71 35.58
C CYS A 652 -31.54 -1.29 34.29
N PHE A 653 -30.22 -1.31 34.25
CA PHE A 653 -29.44 -1.90 33.18
C PHE A 653 -28.47 -2.90 33.79
N ILE A 654 -28.16 -3.95 33.04
CA ILE A 654 -27.07 -4.86 33.36
C ILE A 654 -25.83 -4.42 32.59
N LEU A 655 -24.76 -4.16 33.32
CA LEU A 655 -23.45 -3.80 32.80
C LEU A 655 -22.53 -5.01 32.91
N TRP A 656 -21.80 -5.34 31.86
CA TRP A 656 -20.97 -6.55 31.84
C TRP A 656 -19.66 -6.38 31.08
N ILE A 657 -18.69 -7.22 31.42
CA ILE A 657 -17.35 -7.34 30.83
C ILE A 657 -17.11 -8.83 30.57
N ILE A 658 -16.64 -9.15 29.37
CA ILE A 658 -16.12 -10.48 29.02
C ILE A 658 -14.60 -10.45 29.17
N ILE A 659 -14.06 -11.39 29.93
CA ILE A 659 -12.63 -11.61 30.09
C ILE A 659 -12.30 -12.99 29.52
N GLY A 660 -11.26 -13.04 28.68
CA GLY A 660 -10.87 -14.28 28.01
C GLY A 660 -9.59 -14.12 27.21
N ASN A 661 -9.23 -15.18 26.50
CA ASN A 661 -8.06 -15.20 25.63
C ASN A 661 -8.44 -14.74 24.20
N PRO A 662 -7.87 -13.63 23.70
CA PRO A 662 -8.18 -13.09 22.37
C PRO A 662 -8.00 -14.10 21.23
N LEU A 663 -6.93 -14.92 21.26
CA LEU A 663 -6.62 -15.86 20.19
C LEU A 663 -7.59 -17.05 20.13
N LYS A 664 -8.13 -17.47 21.28
CA LYS A 664 -9.12 -18.56 21.32
C LYS A 664 -10.52 -18.07 20.93
N LEU A 665 -10.89 -16.89 21.41
CA LEU A 665 -12.23 -16.34 21.21
C LEU A 665 -12.40 -15.65 19.87
N SER A 666 -11.29 -15.32 19.18
CA SER A 666 -11.21 -14.61 17.89
C SER A 666 -11.71 -13.16 17.92
N VAL A 667 -12.70 -12.87 18.77
CA VAL A 667 -13.16 -11.52 19.10
C VAL A 667 -12.21 -10.87 20.11
N PHE A 668 -11.83 -9.63 19.84
CA PHE A 668 -11.11 -8.77 20.77
C PHE A 668 -11.41 -7.31 20.42
N SER A 669 -12.36 -6.70 21.12
CA SER A 669 -12.81 -5.34 20.86
C SER A 669 -11.65 -4.33 20.87
N PRO A 670 -11.64 -3.30 20.00
CA PRO A 670 -10.68 -2.19 20.07
C PRO A 670 -10.77 -1.38 21.37
N ASN A 671 -11.90 -1.46 22.06
CA ASN A 671 -12.10 -0.79 23.33
C ASN A 671 -11.38 -1.52 24.46
N ASN A 672 -10.68 -0.76 25.30
CA ASN A 672 -10.05 -1.24 26.54
C ASN A 672 -8.90 -2.26 26.40
N ARG A 673 -8.39 -2.54 25.18
CA ARG A 673 -7.28 -3.51 24.94
C ARG A 673 -5.99 -3.24 25.72
N LYS A 674 -5.72 -1.97 26.00
CA LYS A 674 -4.52 -1.50 26.72
C LYS A 674 -4.55 -1.89 28.21
N ILE A 675 -5.71 -2.26 28.76
CA ILE A 675 -5.86 -2.65 30.16
C ILE A 675 -5.24 -4.04 30.38
N ARG A 676 -4.39 -4.14 31.41
CA ARG A 676 -3.80 -5.41 31.82
C ARG A 676 -4.75 -6.15 32.76
N VAL A 677 -5.01 -7.40 32.43
CA VAL A 677 -5.85 -8.30 33.24
C VAL A 677 -4.98 -9.42 33.78
N GLU A 678 -5.19 -9.73 35.05
CA GLU A 678 -4.52 -10.82 35.74
C GLU A 678 -5.55 -11.67 36.45
N ARG A 679 -5.43 -13.00 36.36
CA ARG A 679 -6.36 -13.93 36.98
C ARG A 679 -5.67 -14.73 38.08
N ILE A 680 -6.35 -14.84 39.20
CA ILE A 680 -5.96 -15.67 40.33
C ILE A 680 -7.11 -16.62 40.61
N GLU A 681 -6.81 -17.92 40.61
CA GLU A 681 -7.75 -18.98 40.99
C GLU A 681 -7.37 -19.48 42.38
N LYS A 682 -8.31 -19.45 43.34
CA LYS A 682 -8.04 -19.86 44.71
C LYS A 682 -9.20 -20.61 45.35
N SER A 683 -8.93 -21.85 45.77
CA SER A 683 -9.86 -22.62 46.59
C SER A 683 -9.79 -22.21 48.06
N ILE A 684 -10.94 -21.93 48.67
CA ILE A 684 -11.11 -21.67 50.10
C ILE A 684 -12.06 -22.70 50.72
N SER A 685 -11.71 -23.24 51.87
CA SER A 685 -12.58 -24.13 52.65
C SER A 685 -13.44 -23.33 53.60
N ILE A 686 -14.76 -23.39 53.43
CA ILE A 686 -15.67 -22.62 54.28
C ILE A 686 -15.74 -23.26 55.67
N LYS A 687 -15.63 -22.44 56.72
CA LYS A 687 -15.82 -22.83 58.12
C LYS A 687 -17.03 -22.09 58.69
N ALA A 688 -17.88 -22.80 59.45
CA ALA A 688 -19.11 -22.24 60.02
C ALA A 688 -18.88 -20.98 60.89
N ASP A 689 -17.73 -20.90 61.56
CA ASP A 689 -17.40 -19.80 62.48
C ASP A 689 -16.58 -18.66 61.84
N ASN A 690 -16.20 -18.76 60.56
CA ASN A 690 -15.37 -17.76 59.91
C ASN A 690 -16.04 -17.17 58.66
N SER A 691 -16.32 -15.86 58.72
CA SER A 691 -16.89 -15.10 57.60
C SER A 691 -15.86 -14.28 56.83
N PHE A 692 -14.62 -14.15 57.31
CA PHE A 692 -13.57 -13.35 56.66
C PHE A 692 -12.41 -14.23 56.20
N TYR A 693 -12.01 -14.05 54.94
CA TYR A 693 -10.96 -14.82 54.29
C TYR A 693 -9.94 -13.85 53.69
N ARG A 694 -8.68 -14.01 54.10
CA ARG A 694 -7.53 -13.31 53.52
C ARG A 694 -6.99 -14.12 52.36
N ILE A 695 -6.95 -13.50 51.18
CA ILE A 695 -6.50 -14.14 49.94
C ILE A 695 -5.23 -13.43 49.49
N LYS A 696 -4.12 -14.17 49.46
CA LYS A 696 -2.85 -13.65 48.92
C LYS A 696 -2.99 -13.42 47.41
N THR A 697 -2.50 -12.28 46.96
CA THR A 697 -2.49 -11.86 45.56
C THR A 697 -1.07 -11.47 45.14
N LEU A 698 -0.90 -11.13 43.86
CA LEU A 698 0.27 -10.36 43.42
C LEU A 698 0.20 -8.92 43.96
N PRO A 699 1.31 -8.17 43.93
CA PRO A 699 1.33 -6.80 44.44
C PRO A 699 0.22 -5.93 43.83
N LEU A 700 -0.61 -5.38 44.69
CA LEU A 700 -1.74 -4.51 44.37
C LEU A 700 -1.32 -3.05 44.48
N SER A 701 -1.88 -2.22 43.62
CA SER A 701 -1.70 -0.77 43.66
C SER A 701 -3.05 -0.06 43.76
N LYS A 702 -3.00 1.16 44.31
CA LYS A 702 -4.16 2.07 44.28
C LYS A 702 -4.58 2.29 42.82
N GLY A 703 -5.87 2.18 42.55
CA GLY A 703 -6.45 2.30 41.21
C GLY A 703 -6.82 0.96 40.57
N ASN A 704 -6.23 -0.15 41.04
CA ASN A 704 -6.61 -1.48 40.57
C ASN A 704 -8.09 -1.76 40.84
N THR A 705 -8.75 -2.46 39.92
CA THR A 705 -10.14 -2.89 40.08
C THR A 705 -10.20 -4.40 40.22
N ILE A 706 -10.86 -4.88 41.27
CA ILE A 706 -11.01 -6.30 41.57
C ILE A 706 -12.39 -6.78 41.14
N LEU A 707 -12.42 -7.85 40.35
CA LEU A 707 -13.60 -8.58 39.92
C LEU A 707 -13.53 -9.99 40.51
N ILE A 708 -14.62 -10.48 41.11
CA ILE A 708 -14.64 -11.78 41.80
C ILE A 708 -15.87 -12.55 41.38
N ASN A 709 -15.66 -13.76 40.86
CA ASN A 709 -16.65 -14.81 40.74
C ASN A 709 -16.25 -15.98 41.64
N ALA A 710 -17.18 -16.87 41.95
CA ALA A 710 -16.90 -18.00 42.83
C ALA A 710 -17.67 -19.24 42.43
N TYR A 711 -17.09 -20.41 42.55
CA TYR A 711 -17.63 -21.67 42.05
C TYR A 711 -17.48 -22.78 43.10
N TYR A 712 -18.34 -23.80 43.07
CA TYR A 712 -18.12 -25.03 43.84
C TYR A 712 -17.23 -25.98 43.01
N PRO A 713 -16.18 -26.60 43.59
CA PRO A 713 -15.23 -27.41 42.81
C PRO A 713 -15.85 -28.62 42.09
N SER A 714 -16.92 -29.19 42.66
CA SER A 714 -17.57 -30.40 42.13
C SER A 714 -18.62 -30.12 41.05
N THR A 715 -19.05 -28.87 40.94
CA THR A 715 -20.16 -28.46 40.09
C THR A 715 -19.87 -27.01 39.73
N ASN A 716 -19.67 -26.64 38.46
CA ASN A 716 -19.39 -25.25 38.01
C ASN A 716 -20.49 -24.19 38.37
N TYR A 717 -21.29 -24.46 39.40
CA TYR A 717 -22.23 -23.61 40.08
C TYR A 717 -21.54 -22.75 41.13
N GLU A 718 -21.93 -21.48 41.20
CA GLU A 718 -21.46 -20.58 42.23
C GLU A 718 -22.04 -20.86 43.62
N PRO A 719 -21.31 -20.55 44.70
CA PRO A 719 -21.80 -20.75 46.04
C PRO A 719 -23.01 -19.90 46.39
N VAL A 720 -23.78 -20.42 47.34
CA VAL A 720 -24.97 -19.78 47.88
C VAL A 720 -24.62 -18.54 48.73
N SER A 721 -23.34 -18.39 49.08
CA SER A 721 -22.81 -17.23 49.80
C SER A 721 -22.58 -16.03 48.88
N ILE A 722 -23.04 -14.85 49.32
CA ILE A 722 -22.66 -13.55 48.78
C ILE A 722 -21.21 -13.27 49.16
N ILE A 723 -20.40 -12.87 48.19
CA ILE A 723 -18.99 -12.57 48.36
C ILE A 723 -18.83 -11.07 48.28
N LYS A 724 -18.23 -10.49 49.32
CA LYS A 724 -18.02 -9.04 49.40
C LYS A 724 -16.57 -8.76 49.75
N LEU A 725 -15.89 -8.00 48.89
CA LEU A 725 -14.57 -7.47 49.21
C LEU A 725 -14.70 -6.38 50.28
N VAL A 726 -13.90 -6.47 51.34
CA VAL A 726 -13.97 -5.61 52.53
C VAL A 726 -12.91 -4.52 52.47
N ASN A 727 -11.65 -4.93 52.43
CA ASN A 727 -10.48 -4.07 52.33
C ASN A 727 -9.33 -4.84 51.63
N TRP A 728 -8.22 -4.16 51.39
CA TRP A 728 -7.05 -4.73 50.72
C TRP A 728 -5.74 -4.35 51.45
N GLU A 729 -4.70 -5.11 51.15
CA GLU A 729 -3.31 -4.96 51.59
C GLU A 729 -2.39 -5.05 50.35
N ASP A 730 -1.11 -4.69 50.47
CA ASP A 730 -0.16 -4.67 49.35
C ASP A 730 -0.11 -5.99 48.56
N GLU A 731 -0.28 -7.14 49.19
CA GLU A 731 -0.25 -8.47 48.54
C GLU A 731 -1.45 -9.36 48.94
N ALA A 732 -2.55 -8.76 49.37
CA ALA A 732 -3.74 -9.53 49.74
C ALA A 732 -5.05 -8.74 49.60
N ILE A 733 -6.14 -9.48 49.40
CA ILE A 733 -7.50 -8.96 49.56
C ILE A 733 -8.22 -9.69 50.70
N ASN A 734 -9.02 -8.96 51.45
CA ASN A 734 -9.87 -9.53 52.49
C ASN A 734 -11.32 -9.57 52.01
N VAL A 735 -11.87 -10.78 51.98
CA VAL A 735 -13.19 -11.07 51.43
C VAL A 735 -14.09 -11.61 52.52
N GLN A 736 -15.30 -11.08 52.60
CA GLN A 736 -16.34 -11.53 53.50
C GLN A 736 -17.34 -12.42 52.75
N LEU A 737 -17.66 -13.57 53.34
CA LEU A 737 -18.73 -14.46 52.88
C LEU A 737 -19.97 -14.25 53.77
N THR A 738 -21.11 -13.91 53.16
CA THR A 738 -22.42 -13.84 53.84
C THR A 738 -23.39 -14.84 53.22
N TYR A 739 -24.04 -15.66 54.04
CA TYR A 739 -25.00 -16.65 53.55
C TYR A 739 -26.36 -16.03 53.25
N ASP A 740 -26.94 -16.37 52.10
CA ASP A 740 -28.32 -15.99 51.77
C ASP A 740 -29.31 -16.94 52.46
N GLU A 741 -29.83 -16.54 53.62
CA GLU A 741 -30.83 -17.31 54.38
C GLU A 741 -32.11 -17.61 53.57
N SER A 742 -32.40 -16.85 52.50
CA SER A 742 -33.60 -17.03 51.67
C SER A 742 -33.52 -18.18 50.66
N SER A 743 -32.36 -18.83 50.56
CA SER A 743 -32.05 -19.87 49.57
C SER A 743 -31.90 -21.28 50.15
N LEU A 744 -32.18 -21.45 51.44
CA LEU A 744 -32.49 -22.74 52.03
C LEU A 744 -33.78 -23.25 51.40
N ASP A 745 -33.64 -23.91 50.26
CA ASP A 745 -34.68 -24.74 49.71
C ASP A 745 -35.08 -25.74 50.81
N SER A 746 -36.37 -25.76 51.12
CA SER A 746 -37.01 -26.58 52.14
C SER A 746 -36.90 -28.10 51.84
N SER A 747 -36.11 -28.48 50.83
CA SER A 747 -35.81 -29.84 50.40
C SER A 747 -34.59 -30.48 51.05
N LYS A 748 -33.89 -29.79 51.97
CA LYS A 748 -32.95 -30.43 52.93
C LYS A 748 -33.43 -30.42 54.40
N VAL A 749 -34.74 -30.28 54.62
CA VAL A 749 -35.37 -30.61 55.92
C VAL A 749 -35.94 -32.03 55.86
N LEU A 750 -35.03 -33.00 55.77
CA LEU A 750 -35.17 -34.31 56.40
C LEU A 750 -33.80 -34.50 57.05
N LEU A 751 -33.66 -34.26 58.35
CA LEU A 751 -33.90 -35.30 59.35
C LEU A 751 -34.14 -34.69 60.75
N SER A 752 -35.07 -35.34 61.45
CA SER A 752 -35.32 -35.36 62.89
C SER A 752 -35.56 -34.03 63.60
N GLY A 753 -36.83 -33.78 63.90
CA GLY A 753 -37.18 -33.07 65.12
C GLY A 753 -36.64 -33.83 66.32
N ASP A 754 -35.59 -33.30 66.94
CA ASP A 754 -35.30 -33.47 68.36
C ASP A 754 -34.30 -32.39 68.77
N LYS A 755 -34.64 -31.60 69.79
CA LYS A 755 -33.87 -30.44 70.25
C LYS A 755 -32.52 -30.77 70.93
N ASN A 756 -32.01 -31.99 70.82
CA ASN A 756 -30.85 -32.47 71.60
C ASN A 756 -29.82 -33.30 70.79
N SER A 757 -29.50 -32.90 69.56
CA SER A 757 -28.30 -33.42 68.88
C SER A 757 -27.55 -32.34 68.11
N LEU A 758 -26.92 -31.42 68.83
CA LEU A 758 -25.68 -30.82 68.34
C LEU A 758 -24.62 -31.91 68.39
N THR A 759 -24.26 -32.50 67.24
CA THR A 759 -22.89 -32.96 66.93
C THR A 759 -22.85 -33.58 65.54
N ASN A 760 -21.91 -33.08 64.73
CA ASN A 760 -21.36 -33.66 63.51
C ASN A 760 -22.22 -33.66 62.25
N ILE A 761 -22.14 -32.55 61.50
CA ILE A 761 -22.11 -32.61 60.04
C ILE A 761 -20.77 -32.02 59.59
N ASP A 762 -19.83 -32.90 59.26
CA ASP A 762 -18.65 -32.59 58.45
C ASP A 762 -19.12 -32.29 57.03
N THR A 763 -19.26 -31.01 56.67
CA THR A 763 -19.21 -30.58 55.27
C THR A 763 -18.43 -29.29 55.17
N SER A 764 -17.10 -29.39 55.16
CA SER A 764 -16.26 -28.30 54.65
C SER A 764 -16.49 -28.18 53.15
N THR A 765 -17.47 -27.37 52.74
CA THR A 765 -17.69 -27.06 51.33
C THR A 765 -16.54 -26.17 50.87
N ASN A 766 -15.79 -26.59 49.85
CA ASN A 766 -14.77 -25.76 49.22
C ASN A 766 -15.43 -24.82 48.19
N ILE A 767 -14.90 -23.61 48.05
CA ILE A 767 -15.29 -22.63 47.01
C ILE A 767 -14.02 -22.26 46.24
N ASP A 768 -14.08 -22.33 44.93
CA ASP A 768 -13.06 -21.81 44.02
C ASP A 768 -13.37 -20.37 43.65
N LEU A 769 -12.49 -19.45 44.02
CA LEU A 769 -12.61 -18.04 43.70
C LEU A 769 -11.84 -17.75 42.43
N HIS A 770 -12.50 -17.15 41.45
CA HIS A 770 -11.88 -16.59 40.25
C HIS A 770 -11.79 -15.08 40.43
N ILE A 771 -10.59 -14.58 40.67
CA ILE A 771 -10.32 -13.18 40.92
C ILE A 771 -9.61 -12.59 39.72
N CYS A 772 -10.23 -11.63 39.06
CA CYS A 772 -9.62 -10.86 37.98
C CYS A 772 -9.22 -9.47 38.48
N ILE A 773 -7.94 -9.13 38.32
CA ILE A 773 -7.36 -7.84 38.68
C ILE A 773 -7.17 -7.04 37.40
N LEU A 774 -7.81 -5.88 37.32
CA LEU A 774 -7.60 -4.90 36.26
C LEU A 774 -6.57 -3.88 36.73
N HIS A 775 -5.37 -3.94 36.17
CA HIS A 775 -4.30 -2.98 36.42
C HIS A 775 -4.44 -1.81 35.44
N SER A 776 -4.98 -0.69 35.92
CA SER A 776 -5.34 0.45 35.07
C SER A 776 -5.28 1.77 35.83
N ASP A 777 -4.58 2.76 35.27
CA ASP A 777 -4.68 4.17 35.69
C ASP A 777 -5.95 4.85 35.13
N TYR A 778 -6.64 4.20 34.19
CA TYR A 778 -7.89 4.70 33.61
C TYR A 778 -9.02 4.57 34.61
N GLY A 779 -9.81 5.63 34.81
CA GLY A 779 -10.96 5.63 35.73
C GLY A 779 -12.23 4.99 35.15
N SER A 780 -12.27 4.74 33.84
CA SER A 780 -13.47 4.33 33.09
C SER A 780 -13.17 3.28 32.01
N LEU A 781 -14.22 2.55 31.59
CA LEU A 781 -14.24 1.64 30.44
C LEU A 781 -15.17 2.16 29.35
N LYS A 782 -14.75 2.02 28.10
CA LYS A 782 -15.61 2.22 26.93
C LYS A 782 -16.55 1.02 26.75
N ILE A 783 -17.79 1.27 26.32
CA ILE A 783 -18.80 0.24 26.10
C ILE A 783 -18.95 -0.02 24.60
N ASP A 784 -18.85 -1.27 24.17
CA ASP A 784 -18.84 -1.58 22.73
C ASP A 784 -20.14 -1.24 22.01
N ASN A 785 -21.27 -1.52 22.66
CA ASN A 785 -22.59 -1.25 22.09
C ASN A 785 -23.15 0.12 22.50
N HIS A 786 -22.32 1.03 23.04
CA HIS A 786 -22.77 2.32 23.54
C HIS A 786 -21.62 3.36 23.58
N GLU A 787 -21.79 4.53 22.95
CA GLU A 787 -20.73 5.56 22.82
C GLU A 787 -20.21 6.20 24.13
N LYS A 788 -20.69 5.78 25.30
CA LYS A 788 -20.38 6.44 26.57
C LYS A 788 -19.49 5.57 27.43
N GLU A 789 -18.44 6.16 27.96
CA GLU A 789 -17.61 5.56 29.01
C GLU A 789 -18.38 5.37 30.33
N ARG A 790 -17.94 4.40 31.12
CA ARG A 790 -18.49 4.06 32.43
C ARG A 790 -17.37 3.87 33.44
N ASP A 791 -17.51 4.46 34.62
CA ASP A 791 -16.52 4.34 35.67
C ASP A 791 -16.27 2.88 36.06
N LEU A 792 -15.02 2.53 36.34
CA LEU A 792 -14.62 1.16 36.72
C LEU A 792 -15.31 0.67 38.01
N ASN A 793 -15.67 1.60 38.90
CA ASN A 793 -16.42 1.31 40.12
C ASN A 793 -17.83 0.76 39.86
N LEU A 794 -18.34 0.86 38.62
CA LEU A 794 -19.60 0.28 38.21
C LEU A 794 -19.46 -1.19 37.83
N PHE A 795 -18.25 -1.69 37.60
CA PHE A 795 -18.02 -3.08 37.20
C PHE A 795 -17.49 -3.94 38.34
N GLY A 796 -16.64 -3.37 39.19
CA GLY A 796 -15.96 -4.08 40.26
C GLY A 796 -15.61 -3.20 41.44
N TYR A 797 -14.79 -3.74 42.33
CA TYR A 797 -14.35 -3.06 43.53
C TYR A 797 -13.01 -2.34 43.28
N VAL A 798 -13.02 -1.00 43.27
CA VAL A 798 -11.83 -0.17 43.04
C VAL A 798 -11.03 -0.02 44.34
N LEU A 799 -9.72 -0.27 44.26
CA LEU A 799 -8.79 -0.12 45.38
C LEU A 799 -8.43 1.36 45.57
N THR A 800 -8.82 1.92 46.70
CA THR A 800 -8.57 3.31 47.09
C THR A 800 -7.73 3.36 48.38
N ARG A 801 -7.35 4.55 48.83
CA ARG A 801 -6.70 4.68 50.15
C ARG A 801 -7.68 4.46 51.30
N GLU A 802 -8.96 4.76 51.08
CA GLU A 802 -9.99 4.67 52.12
C GLU A 802 -10.33 3.22 52.50
N ASN A 803 -10.06 2.27 51.61
CA ASN A 803 -10.26 0.84 51.84
C ASN A 803 -8.95 0.05 51.96
N LEU A 804 -7.81 0.73 52.14
CA LEU A 804 -6.53 0.11 52.46
C LEU A 804 -6.49 -0.21 53.96
N ASP A 805 -6.14 -1.44 54.32
CA ASP A 805 -5.98 -1.83 55.72
C ASP A 805 -4.57 -1.49 56.22
N GLU A 806 -4.38 -0.24 56.66
CA GLU A 806 -3.08 0.25 57.18
C GLU A 806 -2.66 -0.42 58.51
N LYS A 807 -3.55 -1.18 59.17
CA LYS A 807 -3.31 -1.72 60.53
C LYS A 807 -2.34 -2.90 60.59
N PHE A 808 -1.95 -3.48 59.46
CA PHE A 808 -0.97 -4.58 59.43
C PHE A 808 0.49 -4.12 59.34
N HIS A 809 0.77 -2.80 59.27
CA HIS A 809 2.13 -2.28 59.16
C HIS A 809 2.88 -2.04 60.48
N GLU A 810 2.27 -2.29 61.66
CA GLU A 810 2.96 -2.08 62.95
C GLU A 810 3.40 -3.34 63.70
N VAL A 811 3.12 -4.55 63.19
CA VAL A 811 3.59 -5.79 63.82
C VAL A 811 4.16 -6.75 62.79
N ASP A 812 5.37 -6.45 62.29
CA ASP A 812 6.39 -7.46 61.94
C ASP A 812 7.69 -6.82 61.41
N LYS A 813 8.25 -5.85 62.16
CA LYS A 813 9.65 -5.43 61.96
C LYS A 813 10.66 -6.08 62.91
N PHE A 814 10.21 -6.82 63.94
CA PHE A 814 11.11 -7.55 64.83
C PHE A 814 10.41 -8.79 65.43
N GLY A 815 10.39 -9.90 64.70
CA GLY A 815 9.86 -11.16 65.22
C GLY A 815 10.17 -12.35 64.31
N ASN A 816 11.19 -13.12 64.67
CA ASN A 816 11.50 -14.47 64.16
C ASN A 816 12.23 -14.59 62.82
N ILE A 817 13.50 -14.18 62.86
CA ILE A 817 14.60 -14.93 62.23
C ILE A 817 14.68 -16.31 62.92
N LYS A 818 13.83 -17.27 62.54
CA LYS A 818 14.08 -18.68 62.90
C LYS A 818 13.46 -19.81 62.07
N ASP A 819 12.64 -19.56 61.05
CA ASP A 819 12.10 -20.64 60.19
C ASP A 819 12.40 -20.45 58.70
N ILE A 820 13.62 -19.98 58.37
CA ILE A 820 14.20 -20.19 57.04
C ILE A 820 15.17 -21.36 57.19
N ILE A 821 14.71 -22.57 56.89
CA ILE A 821 15.41 -23.74 56.30
C ILE A 821 14.44 -24.92 56.41
N GLU A 822 13.74 -25.23 55.31
CA GLU A 822 13.62 -26.57 54.73
C GLU A 822 12.88 -26.46 53.37
N GLN A 823 13.45 -27.13 52.37
CA GLN A 823 13.29 -26.99 50.90
C GLN A 823 12.06 -27.72 50.29
N PRO A 824 11.96 -28.04 48.96
CA PRO A 824 12.29 -27.33 47.69
C PRO A 824 11.10 -27.34 46.69
N PHE A 825 11.21 -26.66 45.54
CA PHE A 825 10.83 -27.11 44.17
C PHE A 825 11.05 -25.89 43.23
N ILE A 826 12.19 -25.78 42.54
CA ILE A 826 12.47 -26.26 41.16
C ILE A 826 11.36 -25.89 40.16
N ASN A 827 11.63 -24.87 39.34
CA ASN A 827 11.55 -25.06 37.90
C ASN A 827 12.56 -24.13 37.21
N ASP A 828 13.50 -24.76 36.52
CA ASP A 828 14.42 -24.17 35.56
C ASP A 828 13.61 -23.59 34.40
N ASP A 829 13.82 -22.31 34.05
CA ASP A 829 13.59 -21.72 32.71
C ASP A 829 13.70 -20.17 32.68
N VAL A 830 13.98 -19.50 33.80
CA VAL A 830 14.17 -18.03 33.81
C VAL A 830 15.65 -17.61 33.92
N GLN A 831 16.59 -18.57 33.87
CA GLN A 831 18.02 -18.28 33.98
C GLN A 831 18.80 -18.23 32.65
N GLN A 832 18.12 -18.02 31.52
CA GLN A 832 18.78 -17.82 30.22
C GLN A 832 18.44 -16.51 29.50
N PHE A 833 17.87 -15.52 30.22
CA PHE A 833 17.68 -14.16 29.69
C PHE A 833 18.44 -13.06 30.46
N TYR A 834 19.21 -13.42 31.49
CA TYR A 834 19.96 -12.47 32.32
C TYR A 834 21.49 -12.60 32.23
N GLN A 835 22.05 -13.41 31.32
CA GLN A 835 23.52 -13.62 31.22
C GLN A 835 24.25 -13.12 29.96
N GLU A 836 23.60 -12.48 28.98
CA GLU A 836 24.34 -11.91 27.82
C GLU A 836 24.26 -10.38 27.64
N GLY A 837 23.64 -9.65 28.58
CA GLY A 837 23.48 -8.19 28.47
C GLY A 837 24.52 -7.30 29.14
N LEU A 838 25.47 -7.84 29.93
CA LEU A 838 26.40 -7.01 30.73
C LEU A 838 27.89 -7.37 30.55
N ARG A 839 28.29 -7.68 29.31
CA ARG A 839 29.70 -7.65 28.89
C ARG A 839 29.89 -6.73 27.69
N LYS A 840 29.72 -5.43 27.92
CA LYS A 840 30.45 -4.34 27.25
C LYS A 840 30.07 -3.02 27.93
N ASN A 841 31.10 -2.25 28.28
CA ASN A 841 31.06 -0.89 28.85
C ASN A 841 31.07 -0.81 30.39
N VAL A 842 32.18 -1.25 30.99
CA VAL A 842 32.72 -0.62 32.21
C VAL A 842 34.19 -0.30 31.93
N ILE A 843 34.44 0.86 31.34
CA ILE A 843 35.68 1.62 31.50
C ILE A 843 35.25 3.06 31.74
N GLU A 844 35.90 3.68 32.73
CA GLU A 844 35.77 5.08 33.16
C GLU A 844 34.52 5.46 33.96
N PHE A 845 34.66 5.55 35.29
CA PHE A 845 34.87 6.82 35.97
C PHE A 845 34.88 6.58 37.49
N ASN A 846 36.06 6.65 38.10
CA ASN A 846 36.22 7.09 39.49
C ASN A 846 37.69 7.45 39.75
N SER A 847 37.98 8.76 39.76
CA SER A 847 39.04 9.32 40.58
C SER A 847 38.73 10.79 40.90
N THR A 848 38.78 11.11 42.20
CA THR A 848 38.65 12.42 42.89
C THR A 848 37.20 12.89 43.10
N SER A 849 36.69 13.08 44.31
CA SER A 849 37.30 13.40 45.63
C SER A 849 36.94 12.43 46.76
#